data_AF-A0A2V8UYN8-F1
#
_entry.id   AF-A0A2V8UYN8-F1
#
_cell.length_a   1.000
_cell.length_b   1.000
_cell.length_c   1.000
_cell.angle_alpha   90.00
_cell.angle_beta   90.00
_cell.angle_gamma   90.00
#
_symmetry.space_group_name_H-M   'P 1'
#
loop_
_entity.id
_entity.type
_entity.pdbx_description
1 polymer ?
#
loop_
_entity_poly.entity_id
_entity_poly.type
_entity_poly.pdbx_seq_one_letter_code
_entity_poly.pdbx_strand_id
1 'polypeptide(L)'
;MHPDQHESRYMVGLDVGSTTVKAVVVERESDKIIWSDYQRHETKQPEKVYEFLGRMEKEAEISPRNTRIFMTGSGGGTLASLIGAKFVQEVTAVSLAVEKLHPEVYSVIELGGQDAKIIVFKADAENGRKKKIPSMNDKCAGGTGAVIDKINAKLKIPAADLCNQGYHNVKLHKVAGKCGVFAETDVNGLQKEGTPPDELMASLFEAIVLQNLTVLTRGHTLKPHVLLLGGPNSFIRGMREAWQANIPKMWRDRKVEIPEGAKPEELIKVPENAQYFAALGSVEFGRDEDECVGCYRGTEALVHYMDVGRQEEKAKSGASGLVKSSTELESFKDKYRRKKFTPATFQRGQTVGGFVGVDGGSTSTKAVLLDEKGDILCKVYQLSNGNPIQDTIDMFEGLRKQVEDQGANLEVMGVGTTGYAKDILKDVLKADVALVETVAHTESAMKFYDDPHVIVDVGGQDIKLIVLKDGRVKDFKLNTQCSAGNGYFLQSTAEGFGLKVEQYSDLAFSATAMPMFGYGCAVFMQSDIVNFQRQGWRAEEILAGLAAVLPKNVFLYVASIPNLAALGSRFILQGGTQNNLAVVKAEVDFINASFRAAGKKPEVIVHEHCGESGAIGAGAEALRLWRNGKQTTFVGLNAVRDIIYRTTRNENTRCNFCKNTCLRTFIDVQTGDSGGFIPLGKVTKVPLQAGERRLIIATCEKGTVEDVNDMREIKAGLDEKKNAFPNFVDMAAHEVFKSRNPKVIADPIPARAWTKATRERIELMKNRKTLKIGIPRVLNQYVYAPLFNSYLESLGVPAENIVYSDYTSGDLYRAGSSRGAIDPCFPAKIGIAHVHNLIAIKGARKQFNVIFFPMIDVLTSPLVNITGSNACPTVTATPETVKAAYTKESDVFADHGITYLDPIVNLGDRLLLEHQMFVAWKPILGLSEEENARAIDAGYKAQEDYESSIQKRARQVLDELEREDRIGIVMLGRPYHHDPGLNHEILEEFQKLGYPIFSQSTLPLDPDMLERLFGDEVRSGAITSPLDIQDVWKNSYSCSTNHKVWAAKFTARHPNLVALEISSFKCGHDAPIYGVIEGIIEKSGTPYFCFKDLDENKPSGSIRIRVETIDYFLRRYREDVIKKATAAREIEARLAAYERALRGESILGVERENELQCV
;
A
#
# COMPACT_ATOMS: atom_id res chain seq x y z
N MET A 1 1.78 27.22 55.15
CA MET A 1 0.50 27.38 55.89
C MET A 1 0.09 26.01 56.42
N HIS A 2 -0.67 25.97 57.53
CA HIS A 2 -1.08 24.70 58.15
C HIS A 2 -2.10 23.95 57.27
N PRO A 3 -2.12 22.61 57.24
CA PRO A 3 -3.10 21.84 56.45
C PRO A 3 -4.55 21.94 56.95
N ASP A 4 -4.75 22.27 58.24
CA ASP A 4 -6.00 22.05 58.98
C ASP A 4 -7.10 23.11 58.77
N GLN A 5 -7.04 23.89 57.68
CA GLN A 5 -8.02 24.95 57.36
C GLN A 5 -8.47 24.95 55.88
N HIS A 6 -8.41 23.79 55.22
CA HIS A 6 -8.73 23.66 53.79
C HIS A 6 -10.08 22.95 53.58
N GLU A 7 -11.20 23.63 53.90
CA GLU A 7 -12.53 23.14 53.51
C GLU A 7 -12.70 23.24 51.98
N SER A 8 -12.42 22.13 51.30
CA SER A 8 -12.50 22.02 49.85
C SER A 8 -13.95 21.90 49.37
N ARG A 9 -14.64 23.04 49.27
CA ARG A 9 -16.02 23.15 48.76
C ARG A 9 -16.18 22.67 47.31
N TYR A 10 -15.16 22.88 46.48
CA TYR A 10 -15.21 22.60 45.04
C TYR A 10 -14.14 21.61 44.59
N MET A 11 -14.49 20.75 43.64
CA MET A 11 -13.58 19.85 42.95
C MET A 11 -13.64 20.13 41.45
N VAL A 12 -12.47 20.31 40.82
CA VAL A 12 -12.36 20.60 39.39
C VAL A 12 -11.73 19.41 38.68
N GLY A 13 -12.44 18.91 37.67
CA GLY A 13 -11.89 18.00 36.67
C GLY A 13 -11.40 18.82 35.49
N LEU A 14 -10.11 18.71 35.14
CA LEU A 14 -9.53 19.40 33.98
C LEU A 14 -8.94 18.37 33.01
N ASP A 15 -9.45 18.29 31.79
CA ASP A 15 -8.91 17.43 30.74
C ASP A 15 -8.22 18.27 29.66
N VAL A 16 -6.89 18.19 29.63
CA VAL A 16 -6.04 18.88 28.65
C VAL A 16 -5.72 17.91 27.52
N GLY A 17 -6.71 17.71 26.64
CA GLY A 17 -6.58 16.89 25.44
C GLY A 17 -5.66 17.50 24.38
N SER A 18 -5.37 16.74 23.33
CA SER A 18 -4.45 17.12 22.25
C SER A 18 -4.97 18.21 21.30
N THR A 19 -6.28 18.45 21.30
CA THR A 19 -6.96 19.48 20.47
C THR A 19 -7.81 20.46 21.29
N THR A 20 -8.18 20.08 22.51
CA THR A 20 -9.21 20.76 23.32
C THR A 20 -8.88 20.73 24.80
N VAL A 21 -9.17 21.83 25.50
CA VAL A 21 -9.28 21.83 26.96
C VAL A 21 -10.76 21.69 27.31
N LYS A 22 -11.06 20.78 28.23
CA LYS A 22 -12.40 20.56 28.79
C LYS A 22 -12.29 20.64 30.30
N ALA A 23 -13.32 21.17 30.97
CA ALA A 23 -13.33 21.19 32.42
C ALA A 23 -14.74 21.19 33.00
N VAL A 24 -14.84 20.69 34.23
CA VAL A 24 -16.05 20.67 35.06
C VAL A 24 -15.69 21.12 36.47
N VAL A 25 -16.51 21.99 37.06
CA VAL A 25 -16.48 22.31 38.49
C VAL A 25 -17.67 21.62 39.15
N VAL A 26 -17.38 20.79 40.14
CA VAL A 26 -18.36 20.01 40.91
C VAL A 26 -18.39 20.52 42.34
N GLU A 27 -19.57 20.78 42.87
CA GLU A 27 -19.76 21.06 44.29
C GLU A 27 -19.66 19.76 45.11
N ARG A 28 -18.75 19.74 46.09
CA ARG A 28 -18.29 18.49 46.72
C ARG A 28 -19.40 17.71 47.43
N GLU A 29 -20.31 18.42 48.09
CA GLU A 29 -21.40 17.83 48.89
C GLU A 29 -22.57 17.34 48.02
N SER A 30 -22.93 18.10 46.98
CA SER A 30 -24.14 17.86 46.19
C SER A 30 -23.90 17.04 44.92
N ASP A 31 -22.62 16.77 44.58
CA ASP A 31 -22.18 16.15 43.32
C ASP A 31 -22.64 16.90 42.05
N LYS A 32 -23.13 18.14 42.22
CA LYS A 32 -23.69 18.94 41.14
C LYS A 32 -22.57 19.62 40.33
N ILE A 33 -22.61 19.45 39.00
CA ILE A 33 -21.82 20.28 38.08
C ILE A 33 -22.39 21.71 38.12
N ILE A 34 -21.60 22.66 38.62
CA ILE A 34 -21.97 24.08 38.71
C ILE A 34 -21.40 24.91 37.57
N TRP A 35 -20.34 24.41 36.91
CA TRP A 35 -19.72 25.04 35.74
C TRP A 35 -19.10 23.96 34.84
N SER A 36 -19.16 24.15 33.53
CA SER A 36 -18.47 23.29 32.56
C SER A 36 -18.20 24.02 31.26
N ASP A 37 -17.05 23.79 30.63
CA ASP A 37 -16.78 24.28 29.27
C ASP A 37 -15.87 23.31 28.49
N TYR A 38 -15.99 23.34 27.16
CA TYR A 38 -15.26 22.56 26.18
C TYR A 38 -14.81 23.48 25.04
N GLN A 39 -13.51 23.73 24.92
CA GLN A 39 -12.97 24.60 23.86
C GLN A 39 -11.75 24.01 23.17
N ARG A 40 -11.59 24.32 21.88
CA ARG A 40 -10.32 24.12 21.18
C ARG A 40 -9.28 25.08 21.75
N HIS A 41 -8.08 24.57 22.03
CA HIS A 41 -6.98 25.38 22.55
C HIS A 41 -6.08 25.98 21.45
N GLU A 42 -6.33 25.66 20.17
CA GLU A 42 -5.59 26.20 19.01
C GLU A 42 -4.06 26.15 19.20
N THR A 43 -3.56 25.00 19.66
CA THR A 43 -2.14 24.74 19.98
C THR A 43 -1.54 25.51 21.18
N LYS A 44 -2.32 26.39 21.82
CA LYS A 44 -1.97 27.19 23.00
C LYS A 44 -2.53 26.58 24.30
N GLN A 45 -2.04 25.38 24.67
CA GLN A 45 -2.56 24.65 25.83
C GLN A 45 -2.41 25.41 27.16
N PRO A 46 -1.22 25.92 27.55
CA PRO A 46 -1.07 26.64 28.82
C PRO A 46 -1.91 27.92 28.89
N GLU A 47 -2.00 28.67 27.79
CA GLU A 47 -2.81 29.88 27.66
C GLU A 47 -4.30 29.57 27.82
N LYS A 48 -4.79 28.49 27.20
CA LYS A 48 -6.21 28.09 27.32
C LYS A 48 -6.54 27.52 28.70
N VAL A 49 -5.60 26.84 29.37
CA VAL A 49 -5.74 26.44 30.78
C VAL A 49 -5.78 27.67 31.70
N TYR A 50 -4.92 28.67 31.47
CA TYR A 50 -4.94 29.94 32.19
C TYR A 50 -6.29 30.68 32.01
N GLU A 51 -6.80 30.78 30.79
CA GLU A 51 -8.12 31.34 30.48
C GLU A 51 -9.25 30.58 31.21
N PHE A 52 -9.21 29.24 31.19
CA PHE A 52 -10.19 28.40 31.86
C PHE A 52 -10.18 28.61 33.39
N LEU A 53 -9.01 28.69 34.02
CA LEU A 53 -8.88 28.95 35.46
C LEU A 53 -9.43 30.32 35.83
N GLY A 54 -9.02 31.39 35.12
CA GLY A 54 -9.51 32.74 35.40
C GLY A 54 -11.03 32.90 35.16
N ARG A 55 -11.61 32.10 34.25
CA ARG A 55 -13.06 32.01 34.09
C ARG A 55 -13.74 31.24 35.21
N MET A 56 -13.22 30.09 35.64
CA MET A 56 -13.77 29.37 36.79
C MET A 56 -13.69 30.19 38.09
N GLU A 57 -12.60 30.94 38.31
CA GLU A 57 -12.45 31.84 39.47
C GLU A 57 -13.54 32.92 39.50
N LYS A 58 -13.91 33.45 38.31
CA LYS A 58 -14.92 34.51 38.15
C LYS A 58 -16.37 34.02 38.07
N GLU A 59 -16.60 32.88 37.43
CA GLU A 59 -17.93 32.35 37.08
C GLU A 59 -18.42 31.28 38.06
N ALA A 60 -17.51 30.59 38.76
CA ALA A 60 -17.81 29.48 39.69
C ALA A 60 -17.21 29.67 41.10
N GLU A 61 -16.59 30.83 41.38
CA GLU A 61 -16.02 31.20 42.68
C GLU A 61 -14.97 30.20 43.24
N ILE A 62 -14.25 29.51 42.35
CA ILE A 62 -13.10 28.69 42.75
C ILE A 62 -11.95 29.58 43.23
N SER A 63 -11.15 29.07 44.16
CA SER A 63 -9.99 29.78 44.71
C SER A 63 -8.97 28.80 45.29
N PRO A 64 -7.71 29.20 45.49
CA PRO A 64 -6.70 28.40 46.18
C PRO A 64 -7.05 27.97 47.62
N ARG A 65 -8.15 28.46 48.22
CA ARG A 65 -8.56 28.11 49.60
C ARG A 65 -9.72 27.10 49.67
N ASN A 66 -10.53 26.98 48.63
CA ASN A 66 -11.77 26.18 48.63
C ASN A 66 -11.79 25.08 47.54
N THR A 67 -10.71 24.89 46.78
CA THR A 67 -10.72 24.10 45.54
C THR A 67 -9.59 23.07 45.45
N ARG A 68 -9.93 21.85 45.05
CA ARG A 68 -8.99 20.79 44.60
C ARG A 68 -9.15 20.55 43.10
N ILE A 69 -8.05 20.41 42.37
CA ILE A 69 -8.01 20.20 40.90
C ILE A 69 -7.32 18.88 40.57
N PHE A 70 -7.99 18.09 39.74
CA PHE A 70 -7.51 16.82 39.21
C PHE A 70 -7.47 16.90 37.70
N MET A 71 -6.30 16.65 37.12
CA MET A 71 -6.01 16.95 35.73
C MET A 71 -5.66 15.69 34.95
N THR A 72 -6.23 15.53 33.76
CA THR A 72 -5.95 14.42 32.85
C THR A 72 -5.71 14.90 31.42
N GLY A 73 -5.65 13.97 30.48
CA GLY A 73 -5.38 14.23 29.07
C GLY A 73 -3.90 14.42 28.75
N SER A 74 -3.58 14.34 27.46
CA SER A 74 -2.21 14.32 26.93
C SER A 74 -1.31 15.49 27.35
N GLY A 75 -1.88 16.69 27.58
CA GLY A 75 -1.17 17.88 28.05
C GLY A 75 -1.20 18.08 29.56
N GLY A 76 -1.98 17.28 30.30
CA GLY A 76 -2.21 17.49 31.73
C GLY A 76 -0.97 17.27 32.59
N GLY A 77 -0.12 16.31 32.23
CA GLY A 77 1.04 15.92 33.04
C GLY A 77 2.05 17.06 33.29
N THR A 78 2.32 17.89 32.28
CA THR A 78 3.25 19.03 32.39
C THR A 78 2.63 20.21 33.14
N LEU A 79 1.31 20.42 33.02
CA LEU A 79 0.64 21.60 33.56
C LEU A 79 0.10 21.41 34.98
N ALA A 80 -0.15 20.16 35.41
CA ALA A 80 -0.73 19.85 36.70
C ALA A 80 0.10 20.42 37.86
N SER A 81 1.42 20.18 37.85
CA SER A 81 2.34 20.65 38.89
C SER A 81 2.44 22.18 38.98
N LEU A 82 2.25 22.90 37.86
CA LEU A 82 2.31 24.37 37.80
C LEU A 82 1.17 25.05 38.55
N ILE A 83 0.03 24.38 38.71
CA ILE A 83 -1.15 24.92 39.41
C ILE A 83 -1.51 24.17 40.71
N GLY A 84 -0.68 23.20 41.12
CA GLY A 84 -0.93 22.35 42.29
C GLY A 84 -1.91 21.20 42.07
N ALA A 85 -2.39 20.99 40.84
CA ALA A 85 -3.28 19.90 40.50
C ALA A 85 -2.59 18.53 40.54
N LYS A 86 -3.36 17.46 40.79
CA LYS A 86 -2.88 16.06 40.71
C LYS A 86 -3.15 15.52 39.30
N PHE A 87 -2.12 14.98 38.65
CA PHE A 87 -2.31 14.29 37.37
C PHE A 87 -2.97 12.91 37.58
N VAL A 88 -3.99 12.62 36.78
CA VAL A 88 -4.75 11.36 36.77
C VAL A 88 -4.64 10.74 35.38
N GLN A 89 -4.36 9.43 35.32
CA GLN A 89 -4.30 8.72 34.05
C GLN A 89 -5.70 8.59 33.44
N GLU A 90 -5.84 8.94 32.16
CA GLU A 90 -7.14 9.15 31.49
C GLU A 90 -8.04 7.90 31.44
N VAL A 91 -7.46 6.72 31.17
CA VAL A 91 -8.21 5.45 31.16
C VAL A 91 -8.72 5.11 32.56
N THR A 92 -7.94 5.39 33.61
CA THR A 92 -8.39 5.26 35.01
C THR A 92 -9.53 6.23 35.30
N ALA A 93 -9.39 7.50 34.94
CA ALA A 93 -10.43 8.52 35.14
C ALA A 93 -11.74 8.11 34.45
N VAL A 94 -11.72 7.86 33.13
CA VAL A 94 -12.90 7.43 32.36
C VAL A 94 -13.52 6.16 32.94
N SER A 95 -12.71 5.21 33.40
CA SER A 95 -13.24 3.99 34.05
C SER A 95 -14.00 4.31 35.33
N LEU A 96 -13.50 5.20 36.19
CA LEU A 96 -14.16 5.60 37.45
C LEU A 96 -15.49 6.34 37.18
N ALA A 97 -15.50 7.26 36.21
CA ALA A 97 -16.73 7.94 35.80
C ALA A 97 -17.81 6.95 35.31
N VAL A 98 -17.41 5.96 34.51
CA VAL A 98 -18.33 4.92 34.02
C VAL A 98 -18.79 3.99 35.13
N GLU A 99 -17.91 3.57 36.04
CA GLU A 99 -18.28 2.70 37.16
C GLU A 99 -19.25 3.37 38.15
N LYS A 100 -19.16 4.70 38.35
CA LYS A 100 -20.11 5.47 39.17
C LYS A 100 -21.42 5.77 38.44
N LEU A 101 -21.35 6.32 37.23
CA LEU A 101 -22.53 6.88 36.53
C LEU A 101 -23.31 5.83 35.73
N HIS A 102 -22.64 4.76 35.28
CA HIS A 102 -23.19 3.72 34.42
C HIS A 102 -22.71 2.30 34.81
N PRO A 103 -23.03 1.83 36.02
CA PRO A 103 -22.59 0.51 36.51
C PRO A 103 -23.12 -0.66 35.67
N GLU A 104 -24.13 -0.47 34.81
CA GLU A 104 -24.64 -1.46 33.86
C GLU A 104 -23.71 -1.73 32.67
N VAL A 105 -22.74 -0.84 32.41
CA VAL A 105 -21.95 -0.85 31.18
C VAL A 105 -20.82 -1.88 31.21
N TYR A 106 -20.61 -2.54 30.08
CA TYR A 106 -19.55 -3.55 29.88
C TYR A 106 -18.52 -3.16 28.83
N SER A 107 -18.78 -2.11 28.04
CA SER A 107 -17.89 -1.66 26.98
C SER A 107 -17.99 -0.15 26.79
N VAL A 108 -16.85 0.51 26.78
CA VAL A 108 -16.74 1.96 26.56
C VAL A 108 -15.91 2.18 25.31
N ILE A 109 -16.37 3.07 24.44
CA ILE A 109 -15.70 3.49 23.22
C ILE A 109 -15.56 5.00 23.28
N GLU A 110 -14.35 5.47 23.58
CA GLU A 110 -14.03 6.89 23.56
C GLU A 110 -13.31 7.24 22.26
N LEU A 111 -13.81 8.27 21.58
CA LEU A 111 -13.21 8.79 20.35
C LEU A 111 -12.70 10.20 20.60
N GLY A 112 -11.38 10.37 20.62
CA GLY A 112 -10.68 11.63 20.83
C GLY A 112 -10.28 12.33 19.52
N GLY A 113 -9.53 13.42 19.66
CA GLY A 113 -8.94 14.13 18.53
C GLY A 113 -7.83 13.31 17.87
N GLN A 114 -6.79 12.93 18.63
CA GLN A 114 -5.62 12.19 18.15
C GLN A 114 -5.61 10.70 18.54
N ASP A 115 -6.48 10.29 19.46
CA ASP A 115 -6.57 8.92 19.97
C ASP A 115 -8.02 8.39 19.96
N ALA A 116 -8.15 7.09 20.17
CA ALA A 116 -9.38 6.32 20.31
C ALA A 116 -9.11 5.17 21.30
N LYS A 117 -10.08 4.92 22.18
CA LYS A 117 -9.92 4.00 23.31
C LYS A 117 -11.13 3.08 23.40
N ILE A 118 -10.89 1.77 23.55
CA ILE A 118 -11.92 0.80 23.91
C ILE A 118 -11.56 0.19 25.27
N ILE A 119 -12.48 0.28 26.23
CA ILE A 119 -12.33 -0.35 27.55
C ILE A 119 -13.40 -1.44 27.66
N VAL A 120 -12.98 -2.70 27.71
CA VAL A 120 -13.87 -3.85 27.95
C VAL A 120 -13.81 -4.21 29.43
N PHE A 121 -14.96 -4.27 30.08
CA PHE A 121 -15.09 -4.66 31.47
C PHE A 121 -15.51 -6.13 31.55
N LYS A 122 -14.64 -6.99 32.07
CA LYS A 122 -14.93 -8.41 32.29
C LYS A 122 -15.13 -8.66 33.79
N ALA A 123 -16.26 -9.26 34.18
CA ALA A 123 -16.44 -9.68 35.57
C ALA A 123 -15.36 -10.71 35.96
N ASP A 124 -14.69 -10.47 37.08
CA ASP A 124 -13.78 -11.41 37.72
C ASP A 124 -14.61 -12.53 38.39
N ALA A 125 -14.27 -13.78 38.09
CA ALA A 125 -15.01 -14.95 38.55
C ALA A 125 -14.81 -15.21 40.06
N GLU A 126 -13.74 -14.71 40.67
CA GLU A 126 -13.42 -14.98 42.08
C GLU A 126 -13.99 -13.94 43.06
N ASN A 127 -14.17 -12.69 42.61
CA ASN A 127 -14.52 -11.57 43.50
C ASN A 127 -15.61 -10.62 42.93
N GLY A 128 -16.13 -10.88 41.73
CA GLY A 128 -17.19 -10.09 41.11
C GLY A 128 -16.80 -8.67 40.64
N ARG A 129 -15.57 -8.20 40.90
CA ARG A 129 -15.10 -6.89 40.42
C ARG A 129 -14.91 -6.92 38.91
N LYS A 130 -15.15 -5.79 38.24
CA LYS A 130 -14.93 -5.68 36.79
C LYS A 130 -13.43 -5.49 36.50
N LYS A 131 -12.78 -6.51 35.97
CA LYS A 131 -11.43 -6.41 35.37
C LYS A 131 -11.50 -5.54 34.11
N LYS A 132 -10.74 -4.45 34.13
CA LYS A 132 -10.60 -3.48 33.04
C LYS A 132 -9.61 -4.01 32.01
N ILE A 133 -10.02 -4.15 30.76
CA ILE A 133 -9.17 -4.50 29.62
C ILE A 133 -9.17 -3.30 28.66
N PRO A 134 -8.27 -2.32 28.86
CA PRO A 134 -8.15 -1.18 27.98
C PRO A 134 -7.32 -1.51 26.73
N SER A 135 -7.68 -0.85 25.64
CA SER A 135 -6.99 -0.92 24.36
C SER A 135 -7.08 0.45 23.69
N MET A 136 -5.95 0.96 23.20
CA MET A 136 -5.84 2.28 22.59
C MET A 136 -4.86 2.25 21.41
N ASN A 137 -4.98 3.23 20.53
CA ASN A 137 -4.03 3.48 19.44
C ASN A 137 -2.89 4.37 19.94
N ASP A 138 -1.76 3.77 20.33
CA ASP A 138 -0.72 4.48 21.08
C ASP A 138 -0.09 5.70 20.38
N LYS A 139 -0.19 5.82 19.04
CA LYS A 139 0.41 6.93 18.25
C LYS A 139 -0.34 7.36 16.98
N CYS A 140 -1.33 6.60 16.49
CA CYS A 140 -1.85 6.80 15.13
C CYS A 140 -3.25 7.44 15.13
N ALA A 141 -3.37 8.68 14.66
CA ALA A 141 -4.67 9.33 14.43
C ALA A 141 -5.54 8.66 13.33
N GLY A 142 -5.07 7.59 12.67
CA GLY A 142 -5.90 6.78 11.79
C GLY A 142 -7.06 6.16 12.56
N GLY A 143 -8.29 6.59 12.25
CA GLY A 143 -9.50 6.19 12.98
C GLY A 143 -9.93 7.13 14.10
N THR A 144 -9.47 8.39 14.14
CA THR A 144 -9.80 9.38 15.18
C THR A 144 -10.43 10.67 14.63
N GLY A 145 -10.86 11.59 15.52
CA GLY A 145 -11.50 12.85 15.15
C GLY A 145 -10.68 13.75 14.23
N ALA A 146 -9.35 13.73 14.32
CA ALA A 146 -8.46 14.51 13.45
C ALA A 146 -8.57 14.12 11.96
N VAL A 147 -8.94 12.87 11.64
CA VAL A 147 -9.22 12.48 10.25
C VAL A 147 -10.51 13.13 9.77
N ILE A 148 -11.54 13.18 10.62
CA ILE A 148 -12.81 13.82 10.31
C ILE A 148 -12.60 15.31 10.04
N ASP A 149 -11.88 16.02 10.91
CA ASP A 149 -11.51 17.43 10.71
C ASP A 149 -10.80 17.66 9.36
N LYS A 150 -9.81 16.81 9.04
CA LYS A 150 -9.01 16.93 7.79
C LYS A 150 -9.87 16.72 6.55
N ILE A 151 -10.70 15.68 6.54
CA ILE A 151 -11.59 15.37 5.42
C ILE A 151 -12.69 16.43 5.31
N ASN A 152 -13.23 16.92 6.42
CA ASN A 152 -14.23 17.99 6.45
C ASN A 152 -13.69 19.28 5.78
N ALA A 153 -12.46 19.69 6.13
CA ALA A 153 -11.78 20.83 5.50
C ALA A 153 -11.58 20.62 3.99
N LYS A 154 -11.24 19.39 3.56
CA LYS A 154 -11.05 19.03 2.14
C LYS A 154 -12.35 19.05 1.34
N LEU A 155 -13.43 18.55 1.92
CA LEU A 155 -14.78 18.56 1.36
C LEU A 155 -15.44 19.94 1.44
N LYS A 156 -14.83 20.90 2.14
CA LYS A 156 -15.33 22.27 2.36
C LYS A 156 -16.72 22.31 3.01
N ILE A 157 -17.05 21.29 3.81
CA ILE A 157 -18.30 21.24 4.59
C ILE A 157 -18.18 22.25 5.74
N PRO A 158 -19.12 23.20 5.92
CA PRO A 158 -19.09 24.13 7.05
C PRO A 158 -19.11 23.38 8.39
N ALA A 159 -18.35 23.87 9.38
CA ALA A 159 -18.23 23.17 10.67
C ALA A 159 -19.57 23.00 11.42
N ALA A 160 -20.52 23.92 11.21
CA ALA A 160 -21.88 23.81 11.74
C ALA A 160 -22.68 22.66 11.10
N ASP A 161 -22.41 22.34 9.83
CA ASP A 161 -23.11 21.29 9.08
C ASP A 161 -22.50 19.90 9.30
N LEU A 162 -21.24 19.81 9.77
CA LEU A 162 -20.59 18.55 10.13
C LEU A 162 -21.37 17.78 11.20
N CYS A 163 -21.86 18.46 12.23
CA CYS A 163 -22.65 17.86 13.30
C CYS A 163 -23.95 17.21 12.79
N ASN A 164 -24.49 17.74 11.68
CA ASN A 164 -25.75 17.32 11.06
C ASN A 164 -25.57 16.22 10.00
N GLN A 165 -24.34 15.86 9.62
CA GLN A 165 -24.09 14.79 8.65
C GLN A 165 -24.65 13.45 9.16
N GLY A 166 -25.47 12.80 8.34
CA GLY A 166 -26.07 11.50 8.62
C GLY A 166 -25.22 10.34 8.11
N TYR A 167 -25.60 9.13 8.50
CA TYR A 167 -25.03 7.87 8.01
C TYR A 167 -26.12 6.93 7.46
N HIS A 168 -27.37 7.04 7.92
CA HIS A 168 -28.48 6.28 7.35
C HIS A 168 -28.97 6.84 6.00
N ASN A 169 -29.47 5.95 5.13
CA ASN A 169 -30.04 6.25 3.81
C ASN A 169 -29.11 6.93 2.79
N VAL A 170 -27.82 7.04 3.09
CA VAL A 170 -26.77 7.48 2.16
C VAL A 170 -25.97 6.28 1.65
N LYS A 171 -25.37 6.42 0.46
CA LYS A 171 -24.60 5.36 -0.17
C LYS A 171 -23.17 5.34 0.38
N LEU A 172 -22.78 4.22 0.98
CA LEU A 172 -21.42 4.02 1.48
C LEU A 172 -20.49 3.54 0.36
N HIS A 173 -19.30 4.14 0.30
CA HIS A 173 -18.20 3.83 -0.61
C HIS A 173 -17.04 3.20 0.17
N LYS A 174 -16.13 2.52 -0.55
CA LYS A 174 -14.94 1.91 0.06
C LYS A 174 -13.90 3.01 0.33
N VAL A 175 -13.69 3.35 1.60
CA VAL A 175 -12.67 4.30 2.10
C VAL A 175 -11.80 3.60 3.15
N ALA A 176 -10.49 3.85 3.15
CA ALA A 176 -9.54 3.27 4.10
C ALA A 176 -9.64 3.92 5.50
N GLY A 177 -10.04 3.15 6.52
CA GLY A 177 -10.11 3.63 7.91
C GLY A 177 -8.78 3.64 8.67
N LYS A 178 -7.76 2.93 8.17
CA LYS A 178 -6.48 2.67 8.88
C LYS A 178 -5.60 3.90 9.07
N CYS A 179 -5.72 4.90 8.20
CA CYS A 179 -4.81 6.05 8.16
C CYS A 179 -5.50 7.24 7.50
N GLY A 180 -5.41 8.41 8.12
CA GLY A 180 -6.03 9.63 7.58
C GLY A 180 -5.50 10.08 6.22
N VAL A 181 -4.28 9.65 5.83
CA VAL A 181 -3.73 9.91 4.50
C VAL A 181 -4.41 9.04 3.44
N PHE A 182 -4.54 7.73 3.68
CA PHE A 182 -5.22 6.84 2.75
C PHE A 182 -6.72 7.19 2.64
N ALA A 183 -7.36 7.53 3.77
CA ALA A 183 -8.71 8.07 3.78
C ALA A 183 -8.84 9.32 2.90
N GLU A 184 -7.88 10.26 2.98
CA GLU A 184 -7.86 11.46 2.13
C GLU A 184 -7.61 11.12 0.66
N THR A 185 -6.72 10.17 0.34
CA THR A 185 -6.46 9.73 -1.03
C THR A 185 -7.71 9.09 -1.66
N ASP A 186 -8.38 8.19 -0.94
CA ASP A 186 -9.64 7.56 -1.39
C ASP A 186 -10.75 8.59 -1.57
N VAL A 187 -10.93 9.48 -0.58
CA VAL A 187 -11.93 10.56 -0.66
C VAL A 187 -11.63 11.53 -1.80
N ASN A 188 -10.36 11.90 -2.04
CA ASN A 188 -9.97 12.73 -3.18
C ASN A 188 -10.24 12.04 -4.51
N GLY A 189 -9.99 10.73 -4.62
CA GLY A 189 -10.31 9.94 -5.80
C GLY A 189 -11.82 9.96 -6.07
N LEU A 190 -12.62 9.58 -5.08
CA LEU A 190 -14.08 9.56 -5.16
C LEU A 190 -14.68 10.96 -5.39
N GLN A 191 -14.07 12.03 -4.84
CA GLN A 191 -14.47 13.43 -5.08
C GLN A 191 -14.14 13.88 -6.50
N LYS A 192 -12.97 13.50 -7.06
CA LYS A 192 -12.63 13.72 -8.48
C LYS A 192 -13.54 12.93 -9.42
N GLU A 193 -14.06 11.80 -8.98
CA GLU A 193 -15.17 11.10 -9.65
C GLU A 193 -16.54 11.78 -9.43
N GLY A 194 -16.65 12.88 -8.68
CA GLY A 194 -17.91 13.59 -8.46
C GLY A 194 -18.87 12.90 -7.48
N THR A 195 -18.35 12.20 -6.48
CA THR A 195 -19.15 11.61 -5.40
C THR A 195 -19.60 12.69 -4.40
N PRO A 196 -20.87 12.72 -3.94
CA PRO A 196 -21.37 13.74 -3.01
C PRO A 196 -20.62 13.82 -1.67
N PRO A 197 -20.40 15.02 -1.08
CA PRO A 197 -19.68 15.18 0.19
C PRO A 197 -20.29 14.44 1.38
N ASP A 198 -21.61 14.30 1.44
CA ASP A 198 -22.35 13.56 2.48
C ASP A 198 -22.14 12.05 2.36
N GLU A 199 -22.19 11.49 1.14
CA GLU A 199 -21.82 10.09 0.88
C GLU A 199 -20.36 9.82 1.28
N LEU A 200 -19.43 10.74 0.98
CA LEU A 200 -18.02 10.65 1.35
C LEU A 200 -17.81 10.69 2.86
N MET A 201 -18.50 11.58 3.56
CA MET A 201 -18.40 11.72 5.02
C MET A 201 -18.99 10.50 5.75
N ALA A 202 -20.14 9.98 5.31
CA ALA A 202 -20.71 8.74 5.86
C ALA A 202 -19.81 7.52 5.60
N SER A 203 -19.16 7.45 4.43
CA SER A 203 -18.17 6.42 4.11
C SER A 203 -16.94 6.48 5.01
N LEU A 204 -16.50 7.69 5.39
CA LEU A 204 -15.44 7.89 6.38
C LEU A 204 -15.88 7.40 7.77
N PHE A 205 -17.12 7.67 8.18
CA PHE A 205 -17.65 7.19 9.46
C PHE A 205 -17.68 5.65 9.54
N GLU A 206 -18.16 4.97 8.49
CA GLU A 206 -18.09 3.50 8.37
C GLU A 206 -16.64 3.00 8.52
N ALA A 207 -15.71 3.62 7.79
CA ALA A 207 -14.31 3.24 7.78
C ALA A 207 -13.65 3.39 9.17
N ILE A 208 -13.94 4.50 9.89
CA ILE A 208 -13.47 4.75 11.25
C ILE A 208 -14.02 3.70 12.23
N VAL A 209 -15.33 3.40 12.17
CA VAL A 209 -15.98 2.44 13.08
C VAL A 209 -15.45 1.03 12.87
N LEU A 210 -15.40 0.55 11.61
CA LEU A 210 -14.89 -0.79 11.28
C LEU A 210 -13.41 -0.96 11.67
N GLN A 211 -12.60 0.09 11.51
CA GLN A 211 -11.19 0.08 11.90
C GLN A 211 -11.03 -0.08 13.42
N ASN A 212 -11.76 0.72 14.21
CA ASN A 212 -11.73 0.63 15.67
C ASN A 212 -12.25 -0.73 16.17
N LEU A 213 -13.33 -1.26 15.58
CA LEU A 213 -13.85 -2.60 15.90
C LEU A 213 -12.86 -3.72 15.54
N THR A 214 -12.06 -3.58 14.49
CA THR A 214 -11.08 -4.60 14.08
C THR A 214 -9.81 -4.55 14.93
N VAL A 215 -9.30 -3.36 15.25
CA VAL A 215 -7.98 -3.22 15.90
C VAL A 215 -8.06 -3.06 17.41
N LEU A 216 -8.95 -2.21 17.91
CA LEU A 216 -8.97 -1.89 19.35
C LEU A 216 -9.67 -2.96 20.18
N THR A 217 -10.61 -3.73 19.62
CA THR A 217 -11.23 -4.86 20.35
C THR A 217 -10.23 -5.99 20.68
N ARG A 218 -9.13 -6.12 19.92
CA ARG A 218 -8.14 -7.22 20.04
C ARG A 218 -8.80 -8.62 20.10
N GLY A 219 -9.88 -8.76 19.32
CA GLY A 219 -10.71 -9.96 19.21
C GLY A 219 -11.76 -10.15 20.31
N HIS A 220 -11.84 -9.27 21.31
CA HIS A 220 -12.87 -9.32 22.36
C HIS A 220 -14.27 -8.94 21.84
N THR A 221 -15.29 -9.67 22.28
CA THR A 221 -16.69 -9.28 22.06
C THR A 221 -17.10 -8.12 22.96
N LEU A 222 -17.49 -6.97 22.38
CA LEU A 222 -18.18 -5.92 23.16
C LEU A 222 -19.56 -6.44 23.58
N LYS A 223 -19.91 -6.30 24.85
CA LYS A 223 -21.19 -6.78 25.41
C LYS A 223 -22.28 -5.70 25.30
N PRO A 224 -23.57 -6.04 25.47
CA PRO A 224 -24.66 -5.06 25.57
C PRO A 224 -24.38 -4.00 26.64
N HIS A 225 -25.02 -2.84 26.51
CA HIS A 225 -24.73 -1.61 27.26
C HIS A 225 -23.32 -1.07 26.94
N VAL A 226 -23.24 -0.43 25.77
CA VAL A 226 -22.04 0.25 25.25
C VAL A 226 -22.19 1.76 25.41
N LEU A 227 -21.19 2.42 25.98
CA LEU A 227 -21.10 3.89 25.96
C LEU A 227 -20.19 4.39 24.86
N LEU A 228 -20.65 5.42 24.17
CA LEU A 228 -19.90 6.19 23.19
C LEU A 228 -19.52 7.54 23.83
N LEU A 229 -18.23 7.76 24.06
CA LEU A 229 -17.67 8.94 24.74
C LEU A 229 -16.79 9.77 23.81
N GLY A 230 -16.48 11.00 24.22
CA GLY A 230 -15.59 11.91 23.48
C GLY A 230 -16.29 12.74 22.40
N GLY A 231 -15.61 13.79 21.93
CA GLY A 231 -16.18 14.87 21.12
C GLY A 231 -16.89 14.41 19.84
N PRO A 232 -16.21 13.69 18.92
CA PRO A 232 -16.83 13.11 17.72
C PRO A 232 -18.13 12.32 17.98
N ASN A 233 -18.16 11.46 19.00
CA ASN A 233 -19.37 10.71 19.36
C ASN A 233 -20.48 11.64 19.93
N SER A 234 -20.09 12.64 20.71
CA SER A 234 -21.00 13.62 21.33
C SER A 234 -21.66 14.55 20.31
N PHE A 235 -20.89 15.07 19.35
CA PHE A 235 -21.33 16.15 18.48
C PHE A 235 -21.75 15.71 17.06
N ILE A 236 -21.17 14.61 16.53
CA ILE A 236 -21.41 14.20 15.14
C ILE A 236 -22.47 13.10 15.09
N ARG A 237 -23.63 13.42 14.51
CA ARG A 237 -24.76 12.49 14.39
C ARG A 237 -24.38 11.20 13.66
N GLY A 238 -23.81 11.29 12.46
CA GLY A 238 -23.46 10.14 11.63
C GLY A 238 -22.44 9.20 12.26
N MET A 239 -21.59 9.68 13.17
CA MET A 239 -20.65 8.83 13.93
C MET A 239 -21.40 7.89 14.89
N ARG A 240 -22.41 8.42 15.61
CA ARG A 240 -23.27 7.61 16.48
C ARG A 240 -24.04 6.56 15.69
N GLU A 241 -24.66 6.99 14.59
CA GLU A 241 -25.41 6.12 13.68
C GLU A 241 -24.53 5.00 13.09
N ALA A 242 -23.27 5.29 12.74
CA ALA A 242 -22.32 4.29 12.26
C ALA A 242 -21.96 3.24 13.35
N TRP A 243 -21.75 3.65 14.61
CA TRP A 243 -21.57 2.72 15.74
C TRP A 243 -22.81 1.85 15.96
N GLN A 244 -23.98 2.47 15.99
CA GLN A 244 -25.29 1.82 16.17
C GLN A 244 -25.60 0.84 15.03
N ALA A 245 -25.14 1.08 13.80
CA ALA A 245 -25.30 0.16 12.69
C ALA A 245 -24.35 -1.04 12.72
N ASN A 246 -23.16 -0.91 13.32
CA ASN A 246 -22.09 -1.92 13.22
C ASN A 246 -21.94 -2.85 14.43
N ILE A 247 -22.09 -2.34 15.65
CA ILE A 247 -22.01 -3.18 16.86
C ILE A 247 -23.07 -4.30 16.83
N PRO A 248 -24.34 -4.07 16.41
CA PRO A 248 -25.33 -5.14 16.29
C PRO A 248 -25.01 -6.19 15.23
N LYS A 249 -24.21 -5.87 14.19
CA LYS A 249 -23.71 -6.88 13.23
C LYS A 249 -22.83 -7.88 13.97
N MET A 250 -21.84 -7.39 14.72
CA MET A 250 -20.96 -8.22 15.55
C MET A 250 -21.73 -9.03 16.60
N TRP A 251 -22.76 -8.48 17.23
CA TRP A 251 -23.60 -9.22 18.18
C TRP A 251 -24.33 -10.39 17.52
N ARG A 252 -24.90 -10.20 16.32
CA ARG A 252 -25.49 -11.30 15.53
C ARG A 252 -24.44 -12.34 15.14
N ASP A 253 -23.31 -11.91 14.61
CA ASP A 253 -22.23 -12.79 14.13
C ASP A 253 -21.57 -13.62 15.25
N ARG A 254 -21.60 -13.10 16.49
CA ARG A 254 -21.06 -13.75 17.69
C ARG A 254 -22.15 -14.31 18.62
N LYS A 255 -23.41 -14.38 18.18
CA LYS A 255 -24.57 -14.90 18.95
C LYS A 255 -24.68 -14.30 20.37
N VAL A 256 -24.47 -13.00 20.48
CA VAL A 256 -24.57 -12.27 21.76
C VAL A 256 -26.03 -12.04 22.10
N GLU A 257 -26.48 -12.59 23.23
CA GLU A 257 -27.79 -12.31 23.79
C GLU A 257 -27.91 -10.83 24.17
N ILE A 258 -29.03 -10.21 23.80
CA ILE A 258 -29.42 -8.85 24.20
C ILE A 258 -30.63 -8.94 25.15
N PRO A 259 -30.82 -7.95 26.05
CA PRO A 259 -31.99 -7.91 26.92
C PRO A 259 -33.32 -8.02 26.15
N GLU A 260 -34.25 -8.80 26.69
CA GLU A 260 -35.54 -9.07 26.04
C GLU A 260 -36.34 -7.77 25.81
N GLY A 261 -36.87 -7.62 24.60
CA GLY A 261 -37.65 -6.43 24.20
C GLY A 261 -36.82 -5.17 23.86
N ALA A 262 -35.52 -5.12 24.17
CA ALA A 262 -34.67 -3.98 23.83
C ALA A 262 -34.24 -3.99 22.34
N LYS A 263 -34.19 -2.82 21.69
CA LYS A 263 -33.57 -2.74 20.36
C LYS A 263 -32.04 -2.68 20.50
N PRO A 264 -31.26 -3.33 19.60
CA PRO A 264 -29.80 -3.31 19.65
C PRO A 264 -29.21 -1.89 19.69
N GLU A 265 -29.83 -0.94 19.00
CA GLU A 265 -29.38 0.44 18.89
C GLU A 265 -29.61 1.22 20.20
N GLU A 266 -30.64 0.86 20.98
CA GLU A 266 -30.96 1.46 22.29
C GLU A 266 -29.94 1.04 23.37
N LEU A 267 -29.17 -0.02 23.14
CA LEU A 267 -28.11 -0.53 24.01
C LEU A 267 -26.74 0.13 23.73
N ILE A 268 -26.68 1.07 22.80
CA ILE A 268 -25.47 1.80 22.37
C ILE A 268 -25.77 3.30 22.53
N LYS A 269 -25.28 3.90 23.62
CA LYS A 269 -25.70 5.23 24.07
C LYS A 269 -24.53 6.22 24.10
N VAL A 270 -24.81 7.47 23.74
CA VAL A 270 -24.01 8.61 24.18
C VAL A 270 -24.68 9.13 25.46
N PRO A 271 -23.99 9.11 26.62
CA PRO A 271 -24.55 9.62 27.87
C PRO A 271 -24.60 11.15 27.87
N GLU A 272 -25.35 11.74 28.81
CA GLU A 272 -25.26 13.16 29.08
C GLU A 272 -23.81 13.51 29.49
N ASN A 273 -23.31 14.68 29.07
CA ASN A 273 -21.93 15.12 29.36
C ASN A 273 -20.82 14.15 28.86
N ALA A 274 -21.09 13.33 27.84
CA ALA A 274 -20.14 12.37 27.24
C ALA A 274 -18.75 12.94 26.86
N GLN A 275 -18.66 14.23 26.56
CA GLN A 275 -17.41 14.93 26.31
C GLN A 275 -16.54 15.09 27.57
N TYR A 276 -17.15 15.16 28.75
CA TYR A 276 -16.51 15.47 30.04
C TYR A 276 -16.15 14.24 30.90
N PHE A 277 -16.40 13.00 30.44
CA PHE A 277 -16.20 11.80 31.26
C PHE A 277 -14.78 11.65 31.85
N ALA A 278 -13.72 12.02 31.11
CA ALA A 278 -12.36 12.02 31.64
C ALA A 278 -12.15 13.08 32.75
N ALA A 279 -12.79 14.25 32.62
CA ALA A 279 -12.74 15.31 33.63
C ALA A 279 -13.55 14.92 34.89
N LEU A 280 -14.77 14.43 34.72
CA LEU A 280 -15.60 13.89 35.81
C LEU A 280 -14.88 12.74 36.54
N GLY A 281 -14.29 11.82 35.79
CA GLY A 281 -13.50 10.73 36.33
C GLY A 281 -12.25 11.15 37.10
N SER A 282 -11.70 12.32 36.77
CA SER A 282 -10.60 12.93 37.52
C SER A 282 -11.08 13.49 38.86
N VAL A 283 -12.30 14.03 38.92
CA VAL A 283 -12.96 14.41 40.19
C VAL A 283 -13.20 13.18 41.05
N GLU A 284 -13.73 12.08 40.50
CA GLU A 284 -13.96 10.85 41.24
C GLU A 284 -12.65 10.26 41.80
N PHE A 285 -11.58 10.21 41.00
CA PHE A 285 -10.25 9.83 41.48
C PHE A 285 -9.80 10.69 42.67
N GLY A 286 -10.10 12.00 42.63
CA GLY A 286 -9.77 12.92 43.70
C GLY A 286 -10.58 12.77 44.99
N ARG A 287 -11.71 12.03 44.97
CA ARG A 287 -12.50 11.74 46.17
C ARG A 287 -11.84 10.68 47.06
N ASP A 288 -11.06 9.78 46.45
CA ASP A 288 -10.30 8.72 47.13
C ASP A 288 -8.89 9.17 47.58
N GLU A 289 -8.46 10.39 47.22
CA GLU A 289 -7.15 10.95 47.58
C GLU A 289 -7.25 11.91 48.79
N ASP A 290 -6.19 11.96 49.61
CA ASP A 290 -6.09 12.80 50.81
C ASP A 290 -6.36 14.30 50.52
N GLU A 291 -6.95 15.03 51.48
CA GLU A 291 -7.32 16.45 51.34
C GLU A 291 -6.18 17.37 50.86
N CYS A 292 -4.94 17.04 51.20
CA CYS A 292 -3.75 17.80 50.80
C CYS A 292 -3.33 17.57 49.34
N VAL A 293 -3.94 16.62 48.64
CA VAL A 293 -3.65 16.31 47.24
C VAL A 293 -4.57 17.11 46.31
N GLY A 294 -3.96 17.71 45.28
CA GLY A 294 -4.66 18.47 44.25
C GLY A 294 -5.07 19.88 44.66
N CYS A 295 -4.68 20.37 45.84
CA CYS A 295 -4.98 21.74 46.28
C CYS A 295 -4.53 22.77 45.25
N TYR A 296 -5.46 23.59 44.75
CA TYR A 296 -5.17 24.63 43.77
C TYR A 296 -4.22 25.68 44.35
N ARG A 297 -3.19 26.08 43.61
CA ARG A 297 -2.14 27.02 44.04
C ARG A 297 -2.17 28.39 43.34
N GLY A 298 -3.17 28.63 42.48
CA GLY A 298 -3.22 29.81 41.63
C GLY A 298 -2.47 29.63 40.30
N THR A 299 -2.37 30.71 39.52
CA THR A 299 -1.85 30.71 38.15
C THR A 299 -0.41 31.22 37.99
N GLU A 300 0.22 31.76 39.05
CA GLU A 300 1.51 32.48 38.94
C GLU A 300 2.63 31.65 38.29
N ALA A 301 2.81 30.39 38.68
CA ALA A 301 3.82 29.52 38.10
C ALA A 301 3.48 29.03 36.68
N LEU A 302 2.20 29.01 36.30
CA LEU A 302 1.77 28.76 34.92
C LEU A 302 2.14 29.93 34.00
N VAL A 303 1.95 31.17 34.47
CA VAL A 303 2.38 32.39 33.76
C VAL A 303 3.91 32.42 33.61
N HIS A 304 4.67 32.14 34.67
CA HIS A 304 6.13 32.08 34.59
C HIS A 304 6.65 31.02 33.60
N TYR A 305 5.99 29.85 33.52
CA TYR A 305 6.31 28.82 32.53
C TYR A 305 6.04 29.30 31.09
N MET A 306 4.96 30.07 30.87
CA MET A 306 4.64 30.65 29.56
C MET A 306 5.70 31.66 29.09
N ASP A 307 6.18 32.51 30.00
CA ASP A 307 7.07 33.64 29.66
C ASP A 307 8.56 33.23 29.55
N VAL A 308 9.03 32.34 30.44
CA VAL A 308 10.48 32.03 30.58
C VAL A 308 10.78 30.55 30.35
N GLY A 309 10.07 29.65 31.04
CA GLY A 309 10.42 28.23 31.13
C GLY A 309 10.54 27.50 29.79
N ARG A 310 9.69 27.84 28.81
CA ARG A 310 9.70 27.23 27.46
C ARG A 310 11.04 27.37 26.73
N GLN A 311 11.79 28.47 26.93
CA GLN A 311 13.04 28.68 26.17
C GLN A 311 14.16 27.75 26.64
N GLU A 312 14.21 27.43 27.94
CA GLU A 312 15.22 26.53 28.49
C GLU A 312 14.97 25.06 28.13
N GLU A 313 13.71 24.63 28.03
CA GLU A 313 13.36 23.29 27.56
C GLU A 313 13.69 23.08 26.07
N LYS A 314 13.46 24.09 25.22
CA LYS A 314 13.90 24.06 23.81
C LYS A 314 15.40 23.87 23.67
N ALA A 315 16.19 24.64 24.42
CA ALA A 315 17.66 24.60 24.34
C ALA A 315 18.24 23.23 24.71
N LYS A 316 17.53 22.44 25.54
CA LYS A 316 17.93 21.08 25.94
C LYS A 316 17.47 19.97 24.97
N SER A 317 16.51 20.25 24.10
CA SER A 317 15.82 19.23 23.26
C SER A 317 15.95 19.43 21.75
N GLY A 318 16.35 20.62 21.30
CA GLY A 318 16.48 20.98 19.88
C GLY A 318 17.82 20.64 19.22
N ALA A 319 17.85 20.80 17.90
CA ALA A 319 19.07 20.88 17.11
C ALA A 319 19.33 22.33 16.64
N SER A 320 20.55 22.61 16.16
CA SER A 320 20.85 23.85 15.44
C SER A 320 20.01 23.95 14.15
N GLY A 321 19.74 25.18 13.69
CA GLY A 321 19.09 25.44 12.41
C GLY A 321 19.84 24.87 11.19
N LEU A 322 19.21 24.97 10.01
CA LEU A 322 19.69 24.39 8.74
C LEU A 322 21.04 24.96 8.24
N VAL A 323 21.44 26.11 8.76
CA VAL A 323 22.70 26.82 8.46
C VAL A 323 23.30 27.38 9.75
N LYS A 324 24.62 27.45 9.83
CA LYS A 324 25.36 27.96 11.01
C LYS A 324 25.69 29.45 10.92
N SER A 325 25.69 30.01 9.70
CA SER A 325 25.99 31.42 9.45
C SER A 325 25.36 31.92 8.16
N SER A 326 25.23 33.24 8.03
CA SER A 326 24.82 33.89 6.78
C SER A 326 25.79 33.59 5.62
N THR A 327 27.09 33.46 5.89
CA THR A 327 28.10 33.09 4.89
C THR A 327 27.89 31.67 4.35
N GLU A 328 27.51 30.70 5.20
CA GLU A 328 27.11 29.37 4.74
C GLU A 328 25.86 29.43 3.86
N LEU A 329 24.86 30.22 4.26
CA LEU A 329 23.61 30.37 3.53
C LEU A 329 23.80 30.97 2.14
N GLU A 330 24.56 32.06 2.01
CA GLU A 330 24.80 32.69 0.71
C GLU A 330 25.69 31.81 -0.19
N SER A 331 26.73 31.15 0.36
CA SER A 331 27.52 30.18 -0.42
C SER A 331 26.69 28.99 -0.91
N PHE A 332 25.73 28.52 -0.10
CA PHE A 332 24.79 27.48 -0.50
C PHE A 332 23.81 27.99 -1.58
N LYS A 333 23.25 29.18 -1.41
CA LYS A 333 22.38 29.82 -2.40
C LYS A 333 23.10 30.02 -3.72
N ASP A 334 24.32 30.53 -3.75
CA ASP A 334 25.08 30.72 -4.99
C ASP A 334 25.34 29.41 -5.74
N LYS A 335 25.52 28.30 -5.02
CA LYS A 335 25.73 26.98 -5.62
C LYS A 335 24.44 26.32 -6.16
N TYR A 336 23.30 26.49 -5.47
CA TYR A 336 22.07 25.74 -5.74
C TYR A 336 20.89 26.60 -6.24
N ARG A 337 21.00 27.93 -6.27
CA ARG A 337 20.03 28.82 -6.92
C ARG A 337 20.05 28.54 -8.42
N ARG A 338 18.95 28.01 -8.93
CA ARG A 338 18.76 27.75 -10.36
C ARG A 338 18.90 29.05 -11.17
N LYS A 339 19.47 28.92 -12.37
CA LYS A 339 19.48 29.99 -13.38
C LYS A 339 18.04 30.36 -13.74
N LYS A 340 17.76 31.65 -13.91
CA LYS A 340 16.47 32.11 -14.44
C LYS A 340 16.38 31.69 -15.92
N PHE A 341 15.31 30.99 -16.28
CA PHE A 341 15.04 30.65 -17.68
C PHE A 341 14.70 31.91 -18.48
N THR A 342 15.30 32.03 -19.66
CA THR A 342 15.00 33.07 -20.65
C THR A 342 14.34 32.38 -21.85
N PRO A 343 13.07 32.72 -22.19
CA PRO A 343 12.42 32.18 -23.38
C PRO A 343 13.18 32.52 -24.67
N ALA A 344 13.04 31.67 -25.68
CA ALA A 344 13.60 31.93 -27.00
C ALA A 344 12.98 33.18 -27.65
N THR A 345 13.80 33.89 -28.43
CA THR A 345 13.35 35.00 -29.27
C THR A 345 13.12 34.54 -30.70
N PHE A 346 12.03 35.02 -31.31
CA PHE A 346 11.63 34.61 -32.65
C PHE A 346 11.59 35.81 -33.61
N GLN A 347 11.81 35.55 -34.90
CA GLN A 347 11.71 36.58 -35.93
C GLN A 347 10.25 36.72 -36.40
N ARG A 348 9.83 37.95 -36.67
CA ARG A 348 8.49 38.22 -37.20
C ARG A 348 8.28 37.50 -38.54
N GLY A 349 7.24 36.69 -38.63
CA GLY A 349 6.92 35.85 -39.80
C GLY A 349 7.63 34.48 -39.82
N GLN A 350 8.49 34.17 -38.85
CA GLN A 350 9.09 32.84 -38.71
C GLN A 350 8.03 31.80 -38.34
N THR A 351 8.06 30.62 -38.97
CA THR A 351 7.38 29.43 -38.44
C THR A 351 8.32 28.73 -37.47
N VAL A 352 7.85 28.50 -36.26
CA VAL A 352 8.56 27.84 -35.17
C VAL A 352 7.99 26.43 -35.02
N GLY A 353 8.65 25.46 -35.65
CA GLY A 353 8.35 24.04 -35.48
C GLY A 353 8.84 23.54 -34.12
N GLY A 354 8.02 22.77 -33.39
CA GLY A 354 8.45 22.19 -32.11
C GLY A 354 7.54 21.10 -31.54
N PHE A 355 8.04 20.46 -30.49
CA PHE A 355 7.44 19.31 -29.81
C PHE A 355 6.94 19.74 -28.44
N VAL A 356 5.65 19.54 -28.16
CA VAL A 356 5.04 19.93 -26.89
C VAL A 356 5.03 18.76 -25.92
N GLY A 357 5.61 18.95 -24.75
CA GLY A 357 5.46 18.04 -23.62
C GLY A 357 4.49 18.62 -22.59
N VAL A 358 3.50 17.84 -22.14
CA VAL A 358 2.52 18.25 -21.12
C VAL A 358 2.56 17.29 -19.93
N ASP A 359 2.78 17.82 -18.73
CA ASP A 359 2.66 17.08 -17.47
C ASP A 359 1.40 17.54 -16.72
N GLY A 360 0.35 16.71 -16.77
CA GLY A 360 -0.89 16.90 -16.04
C GLY A 360 -0.83 16.25 -14.66
N GLY A 361 -0.04 16.84 -13.75
CA GLY A 361 0.19 16.32 -12.40
C GLY A 361 -0.96 16.55 -11.42
N SER A 362 -0.89 15.93 -10.24
CA SER A 362 -1.97 15.97 -9.23
C SER A 362 -2.18 17.33 -8.55
N THR A 363 -1.15 18.19 -8.56
CA THR A 363 -1.11 19.51 -7.88
C THR A 363 -0.76 20.65 -8.84
N SER A 364 -0.12 20.35 -9.98
CA SER A 364 0.29 21.35 -10.96
C SER A 364 0.38 20.76 -12.37
N THR A 365 -0.03 21.56 -13.34
CA THR A 365 0.04 21.29 -14.77
C THR A 365 1.18 22.10 -15.36
N LYS A 366 2.00 21.49 -16.22
CA LYS A 366 3.13 22.16 -16.88
C LYS A 366 3.16 21.81 -18.35
N ALA A 367 3.65 22.71 -19.17
CA ALA A 367 3.97 22.42 -20.56
C ALA A 367 5.30 23.04 -20.99
N VAL A 368 5.99 22.38 -21.90
CA VAL A 368 7.22 22.89 -22.55
C VAL A 368 7.12 22.71 -24.05
N LEU A 369 7.73 23.64 -24.80
CA LEU A 369 7.95 23.54 -26.23
C LEU A 369 9.44 23.29 -26.49
N LEU A 370 9.77 22.19 -27.18
CA LEU A 370 11.13 21.82 -27.56
C LEU A 370 11.34 22.01 -29.07
N ASP A 371 12.55 22.37 -29.50
CA ASP A 371 12.93 22.37 -30.93
C ASP A 371 13.32 20.97 -31.44
N GLU A 372 13.75 20.87 -32.71
CA GLU A 372 14.21 19.60 -33.32
C GLU A 372 15.50 19.03 -32.70
N LYS A 373 16.30 19.83 -31.99
CA LYS A 373 17.46 19.37 -31.19
C LYS A 373 17.01 18.89 -29.81
N GLY A 374 15.86 19.38 -29.36
CA GLY A 374 15.24 19.17 -28.07
C GLY A 374 15.48 20.32 -27.10
N ASP A 375 15.99 21.46 -27.54
CA ASP A 375 16.25 22.62 -26.69
C ASP A 375 14.93 23.34 -26.34
N ILE A 376 14.81 23.86 -25.12
CA ILE A 376 13.55 24.42 -24.61
C ILE A 376 13.37 25.84 -25.14
N LEU A 377 12.35 26.03 -25.97
CA LEU A 377 11.98 27.32 -26.55
C LEU A 377 11.09 28.15 -25.61
N CYS A 378 10.03 27.52 -25.08
CA CYS A 378 9.04 28.14 -24.21
C CYS A 378 8.58 27.16 -23.13
N LYS A 379 8.05 27.68 -22.00
CA LYS A 379 7.44 26.86 -20.95
C LYS A 379 6.33 27.58 -20.19
N VAL A 380 5.42 26.81 -19.60
CA VAL A 380 4.31 27.27 -18.75
C VAL A 380 4.19 26.35 -17.53
N TYR A 381 3.89 26.93 -16.37
CA TYR A 381 3.66 26.21 -15.11
C TYR A 381 2.44 26.82 -14.39
N GLN A 382 1.47 25.99 -14.01
CA GLN A 382 0.23 26.39 -13.35
C GLN A 382 -0.09 25.43 -12.20
N LEU A 383 -0.58 25.96 -11.07
CA LEU A 383 -1.19 25.13 -10.04
C LEU A 383 -2.54 24.61 -10.57
N SER A 384 -2.82 23.31 -10.42
CA SER A 384 -4.00 22.71 -11.04
C SER A 384 -5.28 23.23 -10.39
N ASN A 385 -6.22 23.70 -11.21
CA ASN A 385 -7.55 24.10 -10.76
C ASN A 385 -8.49 22.89 -10.53
N GLY A 386 -7.96 21.66 -10.65
CA GLY A 386 -8.71 20.42 -10.51
C GLY A 386 -9.32 19.89 -11.80
N ASN A 387 -9.19 20.61 -12.92
CA ASN A 387 -9.67 20.18 -14.23
C ASN A 387 -8.51 20.08 -15.23
N PRO A 388 -8.02 18.87 -15.56
CA PRO A 388 -6.83 18.71 -16.38
C PRO A 388 -7.05 19.11 -17.85
N ILE A 389 -8.29 19.05 -18.36
CA ILE A 389 -8.58 19.46 -19.75
C ILE A 389 -8.48 20.99 -19.84
N GLN A 390 -9.15 21.72 -18.93
CA GLN A 390 -9.06 23.18 -18.91
C GLN A 390 -7.63 23.66 -18.66
N ASP A 391 -6.96 23.13 -17.62
CA ASP A 391 -5.57 23.49 -17.32
C ASP A 391 -4.66 23.27 -18.56
N THR A 392 -4.94 22.25 -19.39
CA THR A 392 -4.18 21.98 -20.63
C THR A 392 -4.48 22.96 -21.75
N ILE A 393 -5.74 23.39 -21.93
CA ILE A 393 -6.10 24.45 -22.89
C ILE A 393 -5.32 25.73 -22.54
N ASP A 394 -5.32 26.10 -21.26
CA ASP A 394 -4.58 27.25 -20.74
C ASP A 394 -3.06 27.11 -21.00
N MET A 395 -2.49 25.90 -20.88
CA MET A 395 -1.07 25.64 -21.18
C MET A 395 -0.74 25.85 -22.66
N PHE A 396 -1.57 25.35 -23.58
CA PHE A 396 -1.33 25.50 -25.02
C PHE A 396 -1.46 26.96 -25.45
N GLU A 397 -2.46 27.69 -24.97
CA GLU A 397 -2.58 29.13 -25.20
C GLU A 397 -1.39 29.91 -24.58
N GLY A 398 -0.91 29.50 -23.40
CA GLY A 398 0.28 30.10 -22.77
C GLY A 398 1.60 29.86 -23.53
N LEU A 399 1.75 28.72 -24.22
CA LEU A 399 2.88 28.45 -25.12
C LEU A 399 2.73 29.20 -26.44
N ARG A 400 1.55 29.14 -27.05
CA ARG A 400 1.18 29.85 -28.29
C ARG A 400 1.48 31.33 -28.16
N LYS A 401 1.01 31.96 -27.09
CA LYS A 401 1.21 33.39 -26.81
C LYS A 401 2.69 33.79 -26.74
N GLN A 402 3.56 32.97 -26.12
CA GLN A 402 5.00 33.26 -26.05
C GLN A 402 5.68 33.31 -27.44
N VAL A 403 5.10 32.67 -28.45
CA VAL A 403 5.58 32.67 -29.84
C VAL A 403 4.87 33.77 -30.66
N GLU A 404 3.54 33.80 -30.62
CA GLU A 404 2.72 34.68 -31.47
C GLU A 404 2.75 36.16 -31.04
N ASP A 405 2.95 36.49 -29.75
CA ASP A 405 3.16 37.88 -29.32
C ASP A 405 4.45 38.50 -29.91
N GLN A 406 5.41 37.66 -30.33
CA GLN A 406 6.63 38.09 -31.05
C GLN A 406 6.40 38.24 -32.57
N GLY A 407 5.20 37.91 -33.06
CA GLY A 407 4.84 37.93 -34.48
C GLY A 407 5.33 36.74 -35.29
N ALA A 408 5.70 35.63 -34.63
CA ALA A 408 6.02 34.35 -35.25
C ALA A 408 4.79 33.40 -35.23
N ASN A 409 4.81 32.32 -36.00
CA ASN A 409 3.75 31.30 -36.03
C ASN A 409 4.25 30.02 -35.34
N LEU A 410 3.42 29.37 -34.51
CA LEU A 410 3.76 28.10 -33.85
C LEU A 410 3.23 26.90 -34.67
N GLU A 411 4.11 25.97 -35.01
CA GLU A 411 3.78 24.68 -35.63
C GLU A 411 4.15 23.53 -34.67
N VAL A 412 3.17 22.69 -34.32
CA VAL A 412 3.37 21.57 -33.39
C VAL A 412 3.65 20.28 -34.18
N MET A 413 4.89 19.83 -34.13
CA MET A 413 5.40 18.65 -34.86
C MET A 413 5.21 17.33 -34.10
N GLY A 414 4.86 17.40 -32.81
CA GLY A 414 4.49 16.25 -32.00
C GLY A 414 4.10 16.63 -30.57
N VAL A 415 3.29 15.80 -29.92
CA VAL A 415 2.85 16.02 -28.52
C VAL A 415 3.03 14.79 -27.66
N GLY A 416 3.68 14.94 -26.51
CA GLY A 416 3.77 13.92 -25.47
C GLY A 416 3.04 14.35 -24.20
N THR A 417 2.31 13.44 -23.58
CA THR A 417 1.64 13.66 -22.28
C THR A 417 2.25 12.80 -21.18
N THR A 418 2.26 13.32 -19.97
CA THR A 418 2.60 12.60 -18.73
C THR A 418 1.78 13.14 -17.56
N GLY A 419 2.06 12.68 -16.34
CA GLY A 419 1.26 13.01 -15.15
C GLY A 419 0.05 12.10 -14.96
N TYR A 420 -0.70 12.35 -13.89
CA TYR A 420 -1.95 11.66 -13.55
C TYR A 420 -3.00 11.75 -14.65
N ALA A 421 -2.99 12.82 -15.46
CA ALA A 421 -3.95 13.04 -16.53
C ALA A 421 -3.53 12.46 -17.91
N LYS A 422 -2.35 11.83 -18.03
CA LYS A 422 -1.72 11.49 -19.32
C LYS A 422 -2.63 10.82 -20.34
N ASP A 423 -3.48 9.88 -19.90
CA ASP A 423 -4.30 9.04 -20.78
C ASP A 423 -5.49 9.84 -21.32
N ILE A 424 -6.14 10.64 -20.44
CA ILE A 424 -7.20 11.57 -20.81
C ILE A 424 -6.66 12.61 -21.79
N LEU A 425 -5.52 13.23 -21.47
CA LEU A 425 -4.91 14.25 -22.33
C LEU A 425 -4.48 13.66 -23.67
N LYS A 426 -3.99 12.42 -23.71
CA LYS A 426 -3.67 11.73 -24.97
C LYS A 426 -4.92 11.54 -25.83
N ASP A 427 -6.03 11.08 -25.26
CA ASP A 427 -7.26 10.84 -26.02
C ASP A 427 -7.96 12.12 -26.48
N VAL A 428 -7.86 13.20 -25.70
CA VAL A 428 -8.41 14.54 -26.00
C VAL A 428 -7.56 15.26 -27.05
N LEU A 429 -6.25 15.39 -26.82
CA LEU A 429 -5.33 16.09 -27.73
C LEU A 429 -4.96 15.27 -28.97
N LYS A 430 -5.27 13.97 -28.99
CA LYS A 430 -4.68 12.97 -29.90
C LYS A 430 -3.14 12.97 -29.83
N ALA A 431 -2.60 13.10 -28.63
CA ALA A 431 -1.15 13.15 -28.40
C ALA A 431 -0.46 11.86 -28.88
N ASP A 432 0.78 12.01 -29.34
CA ASP A 432 1.56 10.95 -29.97
C ASP A 432 2.01 9.88 -28.97
N VAL A 433 2.21 10.26 -27.72
CA VAL A 433 2.63 9.35 -26.65
C VAL A 433 2.08 9.79 -25.30
N ALA A 434 1.69 8.82 -24.47
CA ALA A 434 1.43 9.02 -23.04
C ALA A 434 2.47 8.24 -22.24
N LEU A 435 3.39 8.96 -21.59
CA LEU A 435 4.44 8.39 -20.76
C LEU A 435 4.03 8.37 -19.28
N VAL A 436 4.42 7.32 -18.57
CA VAL A 436 4.48 7.35 -17.11
C VAL A 436 5.54 8.36 -16.64
N GLU A 437 5.27 9.06 -15.54
CA GLU A 437 6.13 10.12 -15.01
C GLU A 437 7.56 9.63 -14.74
N THR A 438 7.74 8.40 -14.26
CA THR A 438 9.06 7.78 -14.04
C THR A 438 9.93 7.78 -15.30
N VAL A 439 9.37 7.43 -16.44
CA VAL A 439 10.07 7.44 -17.73
C VAL A 439 10.35 8.88 -18.15
N ALA A 440 9.36 9.76 -18.10
CA ALA A 440 9.54 11.16 -18.48
C ALA A 440 10.63 11.87 -17.64
N HIS A 441 10.61 11.71 -16.32
CA HIS A 441 11.65 12.23 -15.44
C HIS A 441 13.04 11.63 -15.74
N THR A 442 13.10 10.35 -16.14
CA THR A 442 14.32 9.69 -16.60
C THR A 442 14.85 10.29 -17.89
N GLU A 443 14.04 10.37 -18.96
CA GLU A 443 14.48 10.94 -20.25
C GLU A 443 14.90 12.42 -20.08
N SER A 444 14.23 13.19 -19.21
CA SER A 444 14.65 14.55 -18.86
C SER A 444 16.02 14.59 -18.18
N ALA A 445 16.29 13.71 -17.20
CA ALA A 445 17.59 13.68 -16.54
C ALA A 445 18.70 13.25 -17.51
N MET A 446 18.48 12.17 -18.27
CA MET A 446 19.41 11.62 -19.27
C MET A 446 19.71 12.60 -20.42
N LYS A 447 18.81 13.55 -20.70
CA LYS A 447 19.03 14.61 -21.70
C LYS A 447 19.95 15.73 -21.20
N PHE A 448 19.87 16.09 -19.92
CA PHE A 448 20.57 17.25 -19.35
C PHE A 448 21.87 16.89 -18.61
N TYR A 449 22.00 15.63 -18.18
CA TYR A 449 23.13 15.17 -17.37
C TYR A 449 23.59 13.80 -17.87
N ASP A 450 24.89 13.67 -18.16
CA ASP A 450 25.52 12.38 -18.42
C ASP A 450 25.43 11.48 -17.17
N ASP A 451 25.39 10.16 -17.35
CA ASP A 451 25.54 9.15 -16.28
C ASP A 451 24.88 9.51 -14.91
N PRO A 452 23.58 9.87 -14.88
CA PRO A 452 22.87 10.09 -13.62
C PRO A 452 22.69 8.73 -12.93
N HIS A 453 23.09 8.62 -11.66
CA HIS A 453 22.97 7.37 -10.90
C HIS A 453 21.63 7.28 -10.16
N VAL A 454 21.15 8.40 -9.61
CA VAL A 454 19.90 8.46 -8.85
C VAL A 454 19.14 9.73 -9.23
N ILE A 455 17.89 9.59 -9.65
CA ILE A 455 16.95 10.70 -9.81
C ILE A 455 16.01 10.69 -8.61
N VAL A 456 15.82 11.85 -7.99
CA VAL A 456 14.95 12.04 -6.82
C VAL A 456 13.92 13.10 -7.16
N ASP A 457 12.75 12.66 -7.62
CA ASP A 457 11.60 13.52 -7.87
C ASP A 457 10.72 13.60 -6.62
N VAL A 458 10.67 14.78 -6.01
CA VAL A 458 9.80 15.07 -4.86
C VAL A 458 8.65 15.96 -5.33
N GLY A 459 7.56 15.31 -5.72
CA GLY A 459 6.33 15.94 -6.18
C GLY A 459 5.49 16.51 -5.03
N GLY A 460 4.30 17.00 -5.40
CA GLY A 460 3.30 17.46 -4.43
C GLY A 460 2.76 16.29 -3.60
N GLN A 461 2.18 15.29 -4.26
CA GLN A 461 1.52 14.15 -3.58
C GLN A 461 2.36 12.88 -3.54
N ASP A 462 3.42 12.79 -4.35
CA ASP A 462 4.24 11.59 -4.51
C ASP A 462 5.74 11.87 -4.44
N ILE A 463 6.49 10.78 -4.29
CA ILE A 463 7.95 10.73 -4.24
C ILE A 463 8.37 9.60 -5.17
N LYS A 464 9.33 9.89 -6.06
CA LYS A 464 9.86 8.93 -7.04
C LYS A 464 11.38 8.93 -6.96
N LEU A 465 11.97 7.84 -6.49
CA LEU A 465 13.41 7.60 -6.63
C LEU A 465 13.60 6.64 -7.80
N ILE A 466 14.44 7.00 -8.76
CA ILE A 466 14.77 6.17 -9.91
C ILE A 466 16.27 5.92 -9.85
N VAL A 467 16.66 4.67 -9.71
CA VAL A 467 18.06 4.23 -9.63
C VAL A 467 18.46 3.73 -11.00
N LEU A 468 19.57 4.25 -11.51
CA LEU A 468 20.11 3.92 -12.82
C LEU A 468 21.47 3.22 -12.69
N LYS A 469 21.77 2.40 -13.69
CA LYS A 469 23.05 1.73 -13.88
C LYS A 469 23.33 1.69 -15.37
N ASP A 470 24.48 2.21 -15.78
CA ASP A 470 24.90 2.29 -17.20
C ASP A 470 23.82 2.94 -18.11
N GLY A 471 23.20 4.03 -17.63
CA GLY A 471 22.13 4.76 -18.31
C GLY A 471 20.78 4.02 -18.41
N ARG A 472 20.61 2.88 -17.73
CA ARG A 472 19.37 2.08 -17.71
C ARG A 472 18.73 2.12 -16.33
N VAL A 473 17.40 2.20 -16.26
CA VAL A 473 16.69 2.10 -14.97
C VAL A 473 16.86 0.69 -14.41
N LYS A 474 17.53 0.61 -13.26
CA LYS A 474 17.77 -0.60 -12.47
C LYS A 474 16.60 -0.88 -11.53
N ASP A 475 16.16 0.14 -10.80
CA ASP A 475 15.09 0.03 -9.80
C ASP A 475 14.41 1.40 -9.66
N PHE A 476 13.19 1.41 -9.14
CA PHE A 476 12.50 2.65 -8.83
C PHE A 476 11.55 2.45 -7.64
N LYS A 477 11.67 3.36 -6.68
CA LYS A 477 10.80 3.42 -5.50
C LYS A 477 9.78 4.52 -5.71
N LEU A 478 8.51 4.13 -5.73
CA LEU A 478 7.37 5.03 -5.85
C LEU A 478 6.57 5.02 -4.57
N ASN A 479 6.25 6.22 -4.09
CA ASN A 479 5.25 6.42 -3.07
C ASN A 479 4.21 7.41 -3.58
N THR A 480 3.01 6.90 -3.83
CA THR A 480 1.81 7.66 -4.25
C THR A 480 0.69 7.61 -3.20
N GLN A 481 1.00 7.11 -1.99
CA GLN A 481 -0.01 6.73 -0.98
C GLN A 481 0.29 7.29 0.41
N CYS A 482 1.53 7.63 0.72
CA CYS A 482 1.95 8.19 2.01
C CYS A 482 2.40 9.65 1.83
N SER A 483 1.87 10.56 2.66
CA SER A 483 2.30 11.98 2.65
C SER A 483 3.65 12.22 3.32
N ALA A 484 4.31 11.20 3.87
CA ALA A 484 5.58 11.36 4.55
C ALA A 484 6.68 11.71 3.55
N GLY A 485 7.16 12.96 3.60
CA GLY A 485 8.26 13.46 2.79
C GLY A 485 7.89 14.01 1.41
N ASN A 486 6.60 14.31 1.15
CA ASN A 486 6.17 14.98 -0.09
C ASN A 486 5.94 16.49 0.12
N GLY A 487 5.86 17.25 -0.98
CA GLY A 487 5.70 18.70 -0.94
C GLY A 487 4.36 19.17 -0.38
N TYR A 488 3.27 18.41 -0.57
CA TYR A 488 1.94 18.77 -0.07
C TYR A 488 1.86 18.73 1.45
N PHE A 489 2.59 17.82 2.10
CA PHE A 489 2.68 17.81 3.57
C PHE A 489 3.30 19.12 4.07
N LEU A 490 4.43 19.55 3.48
CA LEU A 490 5.09 20.81 3.82
C LEU A 490 4.19 22.04 3.54
N GLN A 491 3.54 22.06 2.38
CA GLN A 491 2.59 23.11 1.99
C GLN A 491 1.44 23.21 3.00
N SER A 492 0.75 22.10 3.28
CA SER A 492 -0.40 22.09 4.20
C SER A 492 -0.04 22.46 5.63
N THR A 493 1.19 22.18 6.09
CA THR A 493 1.68 22.66 7.39
C THR A 493 1.96 24.16 7.39
N ALA A 494 2.57 24.70 6.33
CA ALA A 494 2.78 26.14 6.19
C ALA A 494 1.44 26.91 6.13
N GLU A 495 0.49 26.42 5.32
CA GLU A 495 -0.88 26.95 5.24
C GLU A 495 -1.60 26.86 6.60
N GLY A 496 -1.38 25.78 7.36
CA GLY A 496 -1.88 25.61 8.73
C GLY A 496 -1.30 26.60 9.74
N PHE A 497 -0.14 27.21 9.45
CA PHE A 497 0.42 28.35 10.19
C PHE A 497 0.02 29.72 9.59
N GLY A 498 -0.83 29.76 8.56
CA GLY A 498 -1.22 30.98 7.87
C GLY A 498 -0.14 31.54 6.91
N LEU A 499 0.85 30.73 6.53
CA LEU A 499 1.97 31.11 5.69
C LEU A 499 1.77 30.64 4.25
N LYS A 500 2.26 31.43 3.27
CA LYS A 500 2.31 30.98 1.87
C LYS A 500 3.51 30.05 1.65
N VAL A 501 3.36 29.08 0.74
CA VAL A 501 4.40 28.06 0.49
C VAL A 501 5.71 28.67 -0.03
N GLU A 502 5.64 29.79 -0.76
CA GLU A 502 6.82 30.53 -1.25
C GLU A 502 7.66 31.13 -0.12
N GLN A 503 7.05 31.41 1.04
CA GLN A 503 7.73 31.98 2.21
C GLN A 503 8.46 30.91 3.05
N TYR A 504 8.18 29.63 2.80
CA TYR A 504 8.70 28.51 3.60
C TYR A 504 10.22 28.57 3.71
N SER A 505 10.92 28.69 2.58
CA SER A 505 12.38 28.52 2.55
C SER A 505 13.09 29.60 3.36
N ASP A 506 12.69 30.86 3.22
CA ASP A 506 13.36 31.98 3.91
C ASP A 506 13.06 31.98 5.42
N LEU A 507 11.83 31.61 5.81
CA LEU A 507 11.48 31.43 7.22
C LEU A 507 12.27 30.27 7.87
N ALA A 508 12.34 29.11 7.21
CA ALA A 508 13.11 27.96 7.68
C ALA A 508 14.62 28.28 7.81
N PHE A 509 15.16 29.17 6.97
CA PHE A 509 16.54 29.65 7.11
C PHE A 509 16.74 30.72 8.20
N SER A 510 15.69 31.40 8.67
CA SER A 510 15.80 32.33 9.81
C SER A 510 15.84 31.63 11.18
N ALA A 511 15.48 30.35 11.25
CA ALA A 511 15.48 29.57 12.47
C ALA A 511 16.92 29.26 12.93
N THR A 512 17.29 29.71 14.13
CA THR A 512 18.60 29.42 14.75
C THR A 512 18.63 28.04 15.42
N ALA A 513 17.47 27.52 15.81
CA ALA A 513 17.26 26.18 16.35
C ALA A 513 16.01 25.55 15.73
N MET A 514 15.92 24.22 15.77
CA MET A 514 14.77 23.47 15.26
C MET A 514 14.47 22.22 16.10
N PRO A 515 13.20 21.77 16.18
CA PRO A 515 12.85 20.54 16.87
C PRO A 515 13.28 19.31 16.05
N MET A 516 13.60 18.22 16.75
CA MET A 516 14.05 16.97 16.14
C MET A 516 12.90 16.00 15.88
N PHE A 517 12.37 16.04 14.66
CA PHE A 517 11.36 15.07 14.19
C PHE A 517 11.93 13.66 14.03
N GLY A 518 11.14 12.66 14.43
CA GLY A 518 11.31 11.29 13.98
C GLY A 518 10.93 11.15 12.50
N TYR A 519 11.69 10.37 11.74
CA TYR A 519 11.30 10.01 10.38
C TYR A 519 10.31 8.83 10.42
N GLY A 520 9.34 8.80 9.51
CA GLY A 520 8.25 7.84 9.53
C GLY A 520 6.93 8.44 9.04
N CYS A 521 5.82 7.93 9.56
CA CYS A 521 4.47 8.31 9.12
C CYS A 521 4.18 9.82 9.31
N ALA A 522 3.60 10.46 8.28
CA ALA A 522 3.16 11.85 8.35
C ALA A 522 2.18 12.13 9.50
N VAL A 523 1.36 11.13 9.88
CA VAL A 523 0.46 11.23 11.04
C VAL A 523 1.25 11.40 12.35
N PHE A 524 2.36 10.67 12.52
CA PHE A 524 3.22 10.85 13.69
C PHE A 524 3.91 12.21 13.66
N MET A 525 4.37 12.67 12.49
CA MET A 525 4.91 14.03 12.35
C MET A 525 3.87 15.11 12.63
N GLN A 526 2.57 14.89 12.36
CA GLN A 526 1.50 15.80 12.76
C GLN A 526 1.31 15.82 14.28
N SER A 527 1.33 14.67 14.94
CA SER A 527 1.32 14.60 16.40
C SER A 527 2.57 15.28 17.00
N ASP A 528 3.74 15.12 16.38
CA ASP A 528 4.99 15.79 16.77
C ASP A 528 4.92 17.30 16.57
N ILE A 529 4.34 17.81 15.46
CA ILE A 529 4.08 19.25 15.27
C ILE A 529 3.28 19.80 16.46
N VAL A 530 2.17 19.15 16.83
CA VAL A 530 1.35 19.57 17.98
C VAL A 530 2.13 19.48 19.30
N ASN A 531 2.93 18.43 19.50
CA ASN A 531 3.80 18.29 20.67
C ASN A 531 4.88 19.39 20.75
N PHE A 532 5.45 19.79 19.61
CA PHE A 532 6.45 20.85 19.54
C PHE A 532 5.82 22.22 19.75
N GLN A 533 4.62 22.48 19.20
CA GLN A 533 3.86 23.70 19.51
C GLN A 533 3.53 23.79 21.02
N ARG A 534 3.18 22.67 21.67
CA ARG A 534 3.00 22.60 23.13
C ARG A 534 4.27 22.93 23.91
N GLN A 535 5.44 22.55 23.40
CA GLN A 535 6.76 22.97 23.94
C GLN A 535 7.14 24.41 23.55
N GLY A 536 6.27 25.13 22.83
CA GLY A 536 6.47 26.52 22.43
C GLY A 536 7.31 26.73 21.17
N TRP A 537 7.63 25.68 20.40
CA TRP A 537 8.32 25.80 19.11
C TRP A 537 7.51 26.66 18.13
N ARG A 538 8.17 27.63 17.50
CA ARG A 538 7.58 28.58 16.55
C ARG A 538 7.47 27.97 15.16
N ALA A 539 6.68 28.61 14.30
CA ALA A 539 6.46 28.16 12.94
C ALA A 539 7.79 28.02 12.17
N GLU A 540 8.64 29.05 12.17
CA GLU A 540 9.94 29.05 11.49
C GLU A 540 10.86 27.90 11.94
N GLU A 541 10.88 27.62 13.25
CA GLU A 541 11.67 26.52 13.84
C GLU A 541 11.11 25.16 13.42
N ILE A 542 9.78 24.99 13.44
CA ILE A 542 9.09 23.76 13.01
C ILE A 542 9.29 23.51 11.51
N LEU A 543 9.17 24.53 10.66
CA LEU A 543 9.40 24.41 9.22
C LEU A 543 10.84 23.99 8.89
N ALA A 544 11.84 24.47 9.65
CA ALA A 544 13.22 24.00 9.56
C ALA A 544 13.36 22.52 9.94
N GLY A 545 12.76 22.09 11.06
CA GLY A 545 12.75 20.69 11.49
C GLY A 545 12.08 19.75 10.49
N LEU A 546 10.98 20.20 9.86
CA LEU A 546 10.26 19.46 8.82
C LEU A 546 11.05 19.33 7.52
N ALA A 547 11.78 20.38 7.12
CA ALA A 547 12.73 20.28 6.00
C ALA A 547 13.86 19.29 6.32
N ALA A 548 14.42 19.32 7.54
CA ALA A 548 15.49 18.43 7.98
C ALA A 548 15.11 16.94 8.07
N VAL A 549 13.83 16.61 8.28
CA VAL A 549 13.35 15.22 8.32
C VAL A 549 12.88 14.70 6.95
N LEU A 550 12.53 15.59 5.99
CA LEU A 550 12.11 15.19 4.64
C LEU A 550 13.07 14.18 3.96
N PRO A 551 14.39 14.41 3.85
CA PRO A 551 15.29 13.42 3.23
C PRO A 551 15.30 12.07 3.95
N LYS A 552 15.16 12.06 5.27
CA LYS A 552 15.05 10.80 6.04
C LYS A 552 13.76 10.06 5.67
N ASN A 553 12.66 10.78 5.45
CA ASN A 553 11.42 10.17 4.95
C ASN A 553 11.59 9.66 3.51
N VAL A 554 12.16 10.45 2.60
CA VAL A 554 12.42 10.07 1.20
C VAL A 554 13.29 8.80 1.11
N PHE A 555 14.47 8.80 1.73
CA PHE A 555 15.44 7.70 1.56
C PHE A 555 15.26 6.55 2.56
N LEU A 556 15.04 6.83 3.85
CA LEU A 556 15.05 5.78 4.89
C LEU A 556 13.67 5.14 5.09
N TYR A 557 12.58 5.92 5.00
CA TYR A 557 11.23 5.40 5.22
C TYR A 557 10.57 4.93 3.91
N VAL A 558 10.48 5.82 2.92
CA VAL A 558 9.78 5.60 1.66
C VAL A 558 10.57 4.69 0.73
N ALA A 559 11.84 5.00 0.45
CA ALA A 559 12.66 4.15 -0.40
C ALA A 559 13.16 2.89 0.33
N SER A 560 13.22 2.91 1.66
CA SER A 560 13.83 1.87 2.51
C SER A 560 15.31 1.60 2.16
N ILE A 561 16.06 2.65 1.83
CA ILE A 561 17.48 2.57 1.43
C ILE A 561 18.36 3.21 2.53
N PRO A 562 18.92 2.41 3.47
CA PRO A 562 19.80 2.94 4.52
C PRO A 562 21.21 3.29 4.01
N ASN A 563 21.65 2.72 2.89
CA ASN A 563 22.97 2.93 2.32
C ASN A 563 22.88 3.60 0.93
N LEU A 564 22.82 4.94 0.90
CA LEU A 564 22.77 5.70 -0.35
C LEU A 564 24.04 5.52 -1.21
N ALA A 565 25.19 5.22 -0.61
CA ALA A 565 26.44 5.04 -1.35
C ALA A 565 26.45 3.78 -2.24
N ALA A 566 25.53 2.83 -1.98
CA ALA A 566 25.31 1.67 -2.85
C ALA A 566 24.54 2.00 -4.14
N LEU A 567 23.92 3.19 -4.24
CA LEU A 567 23.14 3.60 -5.41
C LEU A 567 23.98 4.30 -6.50
N GLY A 568 25.27 4.56 -6.24
CA GLY A 568 26.10 5.43 -7.06
C GLY A 568 26.17 6.86 -6.53
N SER A 569 27.07 7.69 -7.08
CA SER A 569 27.48 8.96 -6.47
C SER A 569 26.93 10.23 -7.12
N ARG A 570 26.04 10.12 -8.11
CA ARG A 570 25.50 11.27 -8.87
C ARG A 570 23.98 11.37 -8.71
N PHE A 571 23.51 12.33 -7.93
CA PHE A 571 22.10 12.53 -7.58
C PHE A 571 21.51 13.73 -8.33
N ILE A 572 20.41 13.53 -9.04
CA ILE A 572 19.65 14.57 -9.75
C ILE A 572 18.34 14.82 -8.99
N LEU A 573 18.20 16.00 -8.38
CA LEU A 573 17.01 16.43 -7.65
C LEU A 573 16.01 17.08 -8.61
N GLN A 574 14.81 16.53 -8.70
CA GLN A 574 13.69 16.95 -9.54
C GLN A 574 12.41 17.14 -8.71
N GLY A 575 11.37 17.69 -9.33
CA GLY A 575 10.06 17.87 -8.72
C GLY A 575 9.82 19.28 -8.17
N GLY A 576 8.54 19.61 -7.99
CA GLY A 576 8.10 20.92 -7.53
C GLY A 576 8.61 21.31 -6.13
N THR A 577 8.92 20.32 -5.27
CA THR A 577 9.43 20.60 -3.92
C THR A 577 10.85 21.19 -3.96
N GLN A 578 11.62 20.93 -5.03
CA GLN A 578 12.99 21.45 -5.22
C GLN A 578 13.03 22.94 -5.56
N ASN A 579 11.88 23.61 -5.63
CA ASN A 579 11.81 25.08 -5.57
C ASN A 579 12.16 25.62 -4.16
N ASN A 580 12.01 24.81 -3.11
CA ASN A 580 12.25 25.18 -1.71
C ASN A 580 13.71 24.89 -1.31
N LEU A 581 14.54 25.94 -1.26
CA LEU A 581 15.98 25.78 -0.98
C LEU A 581 16.29 25.25 0.43
N ALA A 582 15.39 25.41 1.42
CA ALA A 582 15.55 24.79 2.74
C ALA A 582 15.44 23.26 2.67
N VAL A 583 14.57 22.73 1.80
CA VAL A 583 14.50 21.28 1.50
C VAL A 583 15.75 20.82 0.77
N VAL A 584 16.17 21.55 -0.28
CA VAL A 584 17.42 21.24 -1.02
C VAL A 584 18.62 21.20 -0.06
N LYS A 585 18.72 22.13 0.91
CA LYS A 585 19.80 22.13 1.92
C LYS A 585 19.80 20.85 2.74
N ALA A 586 18.64 20.46 3.26
CA ALA A 586 18.48 19.24 4.04
C ALA A 586 18.83 17.99 3.22
N GLU A 587 18.38 17.88 1.97
CA GLU A 587 18.69 16.75 1.09
C GLU A 587 20.18 16.67 0.76
N VAL A 588 20.80 17.81 0.38
CA VAL A 588 22.24 17.90 0.11
C VAL A 588 23.05 17.52 1.35
N ASP A 589 22.72 18.02 2.53
CA ASP A 589 23.41 17.71 3.78
C ASP A 589 23.26 16.22 4.14
N PHE A 590 22.06 15.66 3.99
CA PHE A 590 21.79 14.25 4.26
C PHE A 590 22.56 13.33 3.32
N ILE A 591 22.51 13.58 2.01
CA ILE A 591 23.26 12.81 1.01
C ILE A 591 24.77 12.89 1.30
N ASN A 592 25.33 14.08 1.55
CA ASN A 592 26.74 14.22 1.92
C ASN A 592 27.10 13.49 3.22
N ALA A 593 26.21 13.49 4.22
CA ALA A 593 26.42 12.76 5.47
C ALA A 593 26.44 11.24 5.27
N SER A 594 25.53 10.70 4.44
CA SER A 594 25.44 9.26 4.13
C SER A 594 26.69 8.69 3.45
N PHE A 595 27.47 9.54 2.75
CA PHE A 595 28.68 9.11 2.04
C PHE A 595 29.96 9.14 2.90
N ARG A 596 29.93 9.71 4.11
CA ARG A 596 31.11 9.83 4.99
C ARG A 596 31.79 8.50 5.27
N ALA A 597 31.00 7.46 5.57
CA ALA A 597 31.52 6.11 5.85
C ALA A 597 32.16 5.43 4.61
N ALA A 598 31.77 5.85 3.40
CA ALA A 598 32.31 5.33 2.15
C ALA A 598 33.59 6.05 1.69
N GLY A 599 34.02 7.11 2.37
CA GLY A 599 35.20 7.91 2.00
C GLY A 599 35.08 8.65 0.65
N LYS A 600 33.86 8.75 0.10
CA LYS A 600 33.57 9.37 -1.21
C LYS A 600 32.80 10.68 -1.01
N LYS A 601 32.89 11.57 -2.00
CA LYS A 601 32.07 12.79 -2.05
C LYS A 601 31.01 12.62 -3.17
N PRO A 602 29.71 12.70 -2.86
CA PRO A 602 28.66 12.63 -3.88
C PRO A 602 28.57 13.96 -4.63
N GLU A 603 28.19 13.87 -5.90
CA GLU A 603 27.69 15.02 -6.66
C GLU A 603 26.17 15.06 -6.51
N VAL A 604 25.65 16.20 -6.08
CA VAL A 604 24.21 16.47 -5.94
C VAL A 604 23.89 17.67 -6.81
N ILE A 605 23.01 17.48 -7.78
CA ILE A 605 22.62 18.45 -8.82
C ILE A 605 21.13 18.72 -8.67
N VAL A 606 20.72 19.98 -8.59
CA VAL A 606 19.30 20.35 -8.75
C VAL A 606 19.04 20.56 -10.23
N HIS A 607 18.06 19.85 -10.79
CA HIS A 607 17.70 19.98 -12.21
C HIS A 607 17.31 21.43 -12.52
N GLU A 608 17.90 22.06 -13.55
CA GLU A 608 17.68 23.49 -13.83
C GLU A 608 16.20 23.83 -14.08
N HIS A 609 15.45 22.83 -14.56
CA HIS A 609 14.00 22.87 -14.75
C HIS A 609 13.27 21.80 -13.93
N CYS A 610 13.63 21.65 -12.64
CA CYS A 610 13.10 20.59 -11.76
C CYS A 610 11.56 20.54 -11.67
N GLY A 611 10.87 21.67 -11.80
CA GLY A 611 9.40 21.72 -11.77
C GLY A 611 8.73 21.22 -13.06
N GLU A 612 9.47 21.21 -14.17
CA GLU A 612 8.98 20.89 -15.52
C GLU A 612 9.61 19.62 -16.12
N SER A 613 10.45 18.89 -15.37
CA SER A 613 11.17 17.70 -15.83
C SER A 613 10.26 16.62 -16.45
N GLY A 614 9.08 16.37 -15.89
CA GLY A 614 8.09 15.47 -16.49
C GLY A 614 7.65 15.92 -17.88
N ALA A 615 7.31 17.20 -18.04
CA ALA A 615 6.92 17.75 -19.35
C ALA A 615 8.08 17.67 -20.36
N ILE A 616 9.31 17.97 -19.94
CA ILE A 616 10.52 17.86 -20.77
C ILE A 616 10.71 16.44 -21.31
N GLY A 617 10.60 15.42 -20.46
CA GLY A 617 10.70 14.02 -20.90
C GLY A 617 9.59 13.60 -21.85
N ALA A 618 8.36 14.05 -21.62
CA ALA A 618 7.23 13.78 -22.50
C ALA A 618 7.43 14.36 -23.90
N GLY A 619 7.91 15.61 -24.00
CA GLY A 619 8.26 16.24 -25.28
C GLY A 619 9.46 15.57 -25.97
N ALA A 620 10.47 15.16 -25.20
CA ALA A 620 11.66 14.47 -25.72
C ALA A 620 11.33 13.10 -26.35
N GLU A 621 10.38 12.34 -25.77
CA GLU A 621 9.91 11.09 -26.38
C GLU A 621 9.06 11.33 -27.64
N ALA A 622 8.24 12.38 -27.69
CA ALA A 622 7.54 12.75 -28.92
C ALA A 622 8.53 13.08 -30.05
N LEU A 623 9.58 13.84 -29.75
CA LEU A 623 10.71 14.09 -30.65
C LEU A 623 11.44 12.80 -31.07
N ARG A 624 11.68 11.85 -30.15
CA ARG A 624 12.28 10.54 -30.47
C ARG A 624 11.42 9.73 -31.44
N LEU A 625 10.12 9.66 -31.21
CA LEU A 625 9.19 8.95 -32.08
C LEU A 625 9.14 9.59 -33.47
N TRP A 626 9.14 10.92 -33.55
CA TRP A 626 9.21 11.66 -34.82
C TRP A 626 10.52 11.38 -35.58
N ARG A 627 11.68 11.38 -34.90
CA ARG A 627 12.97 10.97 -35.50
C ARG A 627 12.96 9.51 -36.00
N ASN A 628 12.13 8.65 -35.41
CA ASN A 628 11.89 7.28 -35.85
C ASN A 628 10.80 7.16 -36.95
N GLY A 629 10.38 8.28 -37.56
CA GLY A 629 9.44 8.32 -38.69
C GLY A 629 7.96 8.45 -38.30
N LYS A 630 7.62 8.69 -37.03
CA LYS A 630 6.23 8.91 -36.63
C LYS A 630 5.76 10.33 -37.01
N GLN A 631 4.71 10.42 -37.81
CA GLN A 631 3.97 11.67 -38.03
C GLN A 631 3.01 11.94 -36.86
N THR A 632 2.80 13.22 -36.51
CA THR A 632 1.96 13.58 -35.37
C THR A 632 0.47 13.31 -35.64
N THR A 633 -0.24 12.83 -34.62
CA THR A 633 -1.69 12.69 -34.63
C THR A 633 -2.43 13.84 -33.92
N PHE A 634 -1.69 14.84 -33.42
CA PHE A 634 -2.23 15.96 -32.63
C PHE A 634 -3.36 16.71 -33.34
N VAL A 635 -4.43 17.07 -32.61
CA VAL A 635 -5.62 17.75 -33.16
C VAL A 635 -5.35 19.17 -33.70
N GLY A 636 -4.21 19.78 -33.37
CA GLY A 636 -3.86 21.14 -33.79
C GLY A 636 -4.31 22.22 -32.80
N LEU A 637 -3.57 23.34 -32.76
CA LEU A 637 -3.72 24.40 -31.75
C LEU A 637 -5.13 25.00 -31.68
N ASN A 638 -5.74 25.30 -32.83
CA ASN A 638 -7.09 25.87 -32.87
C ASN A 638 -8.13 24.89 -32.34
N ALA A 639 -8.01 23.59 -32.69
CA ALA A 639 -8.91 22.57 -32.19
C ALA A 639 -8.78 22.37 -30.66
N VAL A 640 -7.59 22.57 -30.08
CA VAL A 640 -7.40 22.55 -28.61
C VAL A 640 -8.11 23.72 -27.94
N ARG A 641 -7.94 24.94 -28.45
CA ARG A 641 -8.61 26.13 -27.90
C ARG A 641 -10.13 25.99 -27.93
N ASP A 642 -10.64 25.38 -28.99
CA ASP A 642 -12.07 25.23 -29.24
C ASP A 642 -12.63 23.90 -28.64
N ILE A 643 -11.91 23.26 -27.70
CA ILE A 643 -12.41 22.11 -26.92
C ILE A 643 -13.54 22.57 -25.98
N ILE A 644 -14.73 22.01 -26.18
CA ILE A 644 -15.82 22.06 -25.22
C ILE A 644 -15.97 20.67 -24.61
N TYR A 645 -16.18 20.56 -23.30
CA TYR A 645 -16.45 19.26 -22.67
C TYR A 645 -17.55 19.33 -21.60
N ARG A 646 -18.22 18.20 -21.40
CA ARG A 646 -19.25 18.00 -20.38
C ARG A 646 -18.98 16.71 -19.63
N THR A 647 -18.87 16.79 -18.30
CA THR A 647 -18.65 15.63 -17.43
C THR A 647 -19.96 15.16 -16.82
N THR A 648 -20.24 13.85 -16.87
CA THR A 648 -21.41 13.21 -16.25
C THR A 648 -20.99 11.97 -15.45
N ARG A 649 -21.38 11.88 -14.17
CA ARG A 649 -21.35 10.64 -13.37
C ARG A 649 -22.59 10.59 -12.48
N ASN A 650 -23.46 9.61 -12.73
CA ASN A 650 -24.72 9.39 -12.02
C ASN A 650 -25.25 7.96 -12.32
N GLU A 651 -26.44 7.58 -11.87
CA GLU A 651 -26.98 6.23 -12.10
C GLU A 651 -27.12 5.84 -13.58
N ASN A 652 -27.21 6.80 -14.50
CA ASN A 652 -27.21 6.53 -15.95
C ASN A 652 -25.84 6.11 -16.47
N THR A 653 -24.74 6.48 -15.80
CA THR A 653 -23.37 6.05 -16.13
C THR A 653 -22.97 4.74 -15.44
N ARG A 654 -23.86 4.09 -14.69
CA ARG A 654 -23.54 2.82 -14.01
C ARG A 654 -23.20 1.70 -15.00
N CYS A 655 -22.05 1.06 -14.80
CA CYS A 655 -21.65 -0.18 -15.46
C CYS A 655 -22.38 -1.36 -14.82
N ASN A 656 -22.91 -2.29 -15.62
CA ASN A 656 -23.60 -3.49 -15.13
C ASN A 656 -23.00 -4.80 -15.64
N PHE A 657 -21.77 -4.76 -16.17
CA PHE A 657 -21.09 -5.93 -16.76
C PHE A 657 -20.54 -6.93 -15.72
N CYS A 658 -20.50 -6.57 -14.44
CA CYS A 658 -20.10 -7.44 -13.35
C CYS A 658 -20.77 -7.03 -12.02
N LYS A 659 -20.65 -7.89 -11.00
CA LYS A 659 -21.25 -7.69 -9.67
C LYS A 659 -20.81 -6.40 -8.95
N ASN A 660 -19.68 -5.81 -9.33
CA ASN A 660 -19.20 -4.56 -8.72
C ASN A 660 -20.09 -3.35 -9.09
N THR A 661 -20.84 -3.44 -10.19
CA THR A 661 -21.78 -2.42 -10.68
C THR A 661 -21.28 -0.97 -10.62
N CYS A 662 -20.00 -0.73 -10.96
CA CYS A 662 -19.32 0.53 -10.72
C CYS A 662 -19.98 1.74 -11.44
N LEU A 663 -19.96 2.91 -10.79
CA LEU A 663 -20.21 4.18 -11.49
C LEU A 663 -19.02 4.49 -12.42
N ARG A 664 -19.30 5.14 -13.54
CA ARG A 664 -18.29 5.59 -14.51
C ARG A 664 -18.39 7.10 -14.70
N THR A 665 -17.30 7.74 -15.08
CA THR A 665 -17.33 9.16 -15.46
C THR A 665 -17.30 9.25 -16.97
N PHE A 666 -18.34 9.80 -17.56
CA PHE A 666 -18.39 10.12 -18.98
C PHE A 666 -17.89 11.56 -19.15
N ILE A 667 -16.91 11.75 -20.02
CA ILE A 667 -16.46 13.07 -20.46
C ILE A 667 -16.81 13.16 -21.94
N ASP A 668 -17.83 13.94 -22.26
CA ASP A 668 -18.25 14.20 -23.62
C ASP A 668 -17.45 15.39 -24.13
N VAL A 669 -16.64 15.20 -25.17
CA VAL A 669 -15.69 16.19 -25.69
C VAL A 669 -16.07 16.54 -27.13
N GLN A 670 -16.27 17.83 -27.40
CA GLN A 670 -16.48 18.37 -28.73
C GLN A 670 -15.24 19.17 -29.14
N THR A 671 -14.67 18.84 -30.29
CA THR A 671 -13.57 19.57 -30.94
C THR A 671 -14.11 20.29 -32.17
N GLY A 672 -13.57 21.47 -32.50
CA GLY A 672 -14.10 22.35 -33.55
C GLY A 672 -14.27 21.72 -34.95
N ASP A 673 -13.49 20.68 -35.26
CA ASP A 673 -13.59 19.96 -36.53
C ASP A 673 -14.63 18.83 -36.44
N SER A 674 -15.83 19.07 -36.99
CA SER A 674 -16.98 18.14 -36.93
C SER A 674 -16.89 17.06 -38.01
N GLY A 675 -15.82 16.27 -37.93
CA GLY A 675 -15.49 15.18 -38.85
C GLY A 675 -16.41 13.96 -38.76
N GLY A 676 -17.58 14.03 -39.40
CA GLY A 676 -18.40 12.87 -39.76
C GLY A 676 -19.39 12.39 -38.70
N PHE A 677 -20.63 12.12 -39.15
CA PHE A 677 -21.69 11.58 -38.31
C PHE A 677 -21.34 10.15 -37.83
N ILE A 678 -21.27 9.95 -36.52
CA ILE A 678 -21.50 8.62 -35.93
C ILE A 678 -23.02 8.50 -35.71
N PRO A 679 -23.72 7.55 -36.36
CA PRO A 679 -25.13 7.33 -36.10
C PRO A 679 -25.35 6.92 -34.64
N LEU A 680 -26.41 7.44 -34.01
CA LEU A 680 -26.90 7.02 -32.68
C LEU A 680 -27.51 5.59 -32.75
N GLY A 681 -26.66 4.60 -33.02
CA GLY A 681 -27.01 3.18 -33.09
C GLY A 681 -26.78 2.41 -31.78
N LYS A 682 -26.30 3.07 -30.72
CA LYS A 682 -25.98 2.46 -29.42
C LYS A 682 -26.87 3.03 -28.31
N VAL A 683 -27.38 2.13 -27.46
CA VAL A 683 -28.31 2.49 -26.37
C VAL A 683 -27.53 3.14 -25.23
N THR A 684 -27.38 4.47 -25.30
CA THR A 684 -26.84 5.26 -24.18
C THR A 684 -27.96 5.82 -23.30
N LYS A 685 -27.73 5.83 -21.97
CA LYS A 685 -28.60 6.51 -21.00
C LYS A 685 -28.22 7.98 -20.78
N VAL A 686 -27.11 8.44 -21.35
CA VAL A 686 -26.65 9.84 -21.27
C VAL A 686 -26.55 10.37 -22.71
N PRO A 687 -27.52 11.19 -23.16
CA PRO A 687 -27.56 11.65 -24.56
C PRO A 687 -26.28 12.36 -24.98
N LEU A 688 -25.72 11.97 -26.13
CA LEU A 688 -24.64 12.68 -26.80
C LEU A 688 -25.22 13.75 -27.73
N GLN A 689 -24.63 14.94 -27.71
CA GLN A 689 -24.94 16.02 -28.66
C GLN A 689 -24.22 15.77 -29.99
N ALA A 690 -24.68 16.44 -31.06
CA ALA A 690 -24.07 16.31 -32.37
C ALA A 690 -22.61 16.82 -32.36
N GLY A 691 -21.67 15.92 -32.65
CA GLY A 691 -20.23 16.23 -32.62
C GLY A 691 -19.51 15.96 -31.30
N GLU A 692 -20.22 15.51 -30.24
CA GLU A 692 -19.56 15.05 -29.00
C GLU A 692 -18.96 13.65 -29.17
N ARG A 693 -17.68 13.49 -28.80
CA ARG A 693 -17.02 12.20 -28.59
C ARG A 693 -16.95 11.88 -27.10
N ARG A 694 -17.51 10.74 -26.69
CA ARG A 694 -17.44 10.26 -25.31
C ARG A 694 -16.08 9.61 -24.99
N LEU A 695 -15.51 9.99 -23.87
CA LEU A 695 -14.45 9.27 -23.15
C LEU A 695 -15.05 8.71 -21.86
N ILE A 696 -14.74 7.46 -21.51
CA ILE A 696 -15.31 6.79 -20.34
C ILE A 696 -14.19 6.41 -19.38
N ILE A 697 -14.09 7.17 -18.29
CA ILE A 697 -13.22 6.80 -17.16
C ILE A 697 -13.94 5.72 -16.36
N ALA A 698 -13.32 4.56 -16.28
CA ALA A 698 -13.82 3.40 -15.57
C ALA A 698 -12.70 2.70 -14.78
N THR A 699 -13.10 1.96 -13.75
CA THR A 699 -12.20 1.20 -12.87
C THR A 699 -11.60 -0.06 -13.51
N CYS A 700 -12.06 -0.45 -14.71
CA CYS A 700 -11.53 -1.57 -15.49
C CYS A 700 -11.83 -1.36 -16.98
N GLU A 701 -11.10 -2.08 -17.84
CA GLU A 701 -11.17 -2.00 -19.31
C GLU A 701 -12.57 -2.34 -19.82
N LYS A 702 -13.23 -3.34 -19.22
CA LYS A 702 -14.62 -3.69 -19.56
C LYS A 702 -15.58 -2.53 -19.33
N GLY A 703 -15.29 -1.63 -18.39
CA GLY A 703 -16.13 -0.49 -18.07
C GLY A 703 -15.98 0.69 -19.02
N THR A 704 -14.97 0.73 -19.90
CA THR A 704 -14.69 1.89 -20.79
C THR A 704 -15.66 2.01 -21.97
N VAL A 705 -16.66 1.13 -22.06
CA VAL A 705 -17.67 1.09 -23.13
C VAL A 705 -19.08 0.97 -22.56
N GLU A 706 -20.09 1.51 -23.24
CA GLU A 706 -21.48 1.43 -22.78
C GLU A 706 -22.19 0.15 -23.21
N ASP A 707 -21.87 -0.39 -24.39
CA ASP A 707 -22.57 -1.53 -24.98
C ASP A 707 -21.98 -2.89 -24.53
N VAL A 708 -22.85 -3.89 -24.45
CA VAL A 708 -22.46 -5.26 -24.06
C VAL A 708 -21.63 -5.94 -25.15
N ASN A 709 -21.83 -5.62 -26.44
CA ASN A 709 -21.07 -6.20 -27.54
C ASN A 709 -19.67 -5.57 -27.62
N ASP A 710 -19.54 -4.24 -27.46
CA ASP A 710 -18.24 -3.58 -27.30
C ASP A 710 -17.44 -4.20 -26.13
N MET A 711 -18.11 -4.49 -25.00
CA MET A 711 -17.46 -5.14 -23.85
C MET A 711 -17.07 -6.58 -24.17
N ARG A 712 -17.85 -7.31 -24.97
CA ARG A 712 -17.50 -8.65 -25.47
C ARG A 712 -16.31 -8.61 -26.42
N GLU A 713 -16.17 -7.59 -27.26
CA GLU A 713 -15.00 -7.39 -28.13
C GLU A 713 -13.73 -7.10 -27.30
N ILE A 714 -13.81 -6.18 -26.32
CA ILE A 714 -12.71 -5.94 -25.36
C ILE A 714 -12.35 -7.23 -24.62
N LYS A 715 -13.34 -8.00 -24.16
CA LYS A 715 -13.12 -9.29 -23.52
C LYS A 715 -12.47 -10.29 -24.48
N ALA A 716 -12.91 -10.37 -25.73
CA ALA A 716 -12.37 -11.29 -26.73
C ALA A 716 -10.90 -10.98 -27.03
N GLY A 717 -10.52 -9.72 -27.23
CA GLY A 717 -9.12 -9.32 -27.43
C GLY A 717 -8.24 -9.54 -26.18
N LEU A 718 -8.81 -9.41 -24.98
CA LEU A 718 -8.13 -9.80 -23.73
C LEU A 718 -7.95 -11.31 -23.64
N ASP A 719 -8.98 -12.11 -23.94
CA ASP A 719 -8.94 -13.57 -23.90
C ASP A 719 -7.99 -14.13 -24.98
N GLU A 720 -7.95 -13.53 -26.18
CA GLU A 720 -6.99 -13.84 -27.26
C GLU A 720 -5.55 -13.60 -26.79
N LYS A 721 -5.26 -12.43 -26.20
CA LYS A 721 -3.95 -12.18 -25.58
C LYS A 721 -3.63 -13.19 -24.48
N LYS A 722 -4.58 -13.53 -23.60
CA LYS A 722 -4.34 -14.53 -22.54
C LYS A 722 -3.99 -15.90 -23.11
N ASN A 723 -4.53 -16.27 -24.27
CA ASN A 723 -4.20 -17.52 -24.96
C ASN A 723 -2.82 -17.46 -25.64
N ALA A 724 -2.48 -16.34 -26.29
CA ALA A 724 -1.18 -16.15 -26.97
C ALA A 724 0.01 -15.89 -26.00
N PHE A 725 -0.30 -15.50 -24.76
CA PHE A 725 0.66 -15.18 -23.70
C PHE A 725 0.21 -15.85 -22.39
N PRO A 726 0.51 -17.16 -22.19
CA PRO A 726 0.01 -17.89 -21.03
C PRO A 726 0.64 -17.44 -19.72
N ASN A 727 -0.16 -17.39 -18.66
CA ASN A 727 0.29 -17.15 -17.29
C ASN A 727 0.25 -18.48 -16.52
N PHE A 728 1.41 -19.15 -16.43
CA PHE A 728 1.52 -20.44 -15.75
C PHE A 728 1.29 -20.35 -14.24
N VAL A 729 1.40 -19.16 -13.64
CA VAL A 729 1.10 -18.95 -12.21
C VAL A 729 -0.41 -19.01 -11.96
N ASP A 730 -1.21 -18.32 -12.80
CA ASP A 730 -2.68 -18.36 -12.77
C ASP A 730 -3.22 -19.75 -13.16
N MET A 731 -2.63 -20.38 -14.19
CA MET A 731 -2.97 -21.75 -14.58
C MET A 731 -2.70 -22.74 -13.43
N ALA A 732 -1.54 -22.66 -12.78
CA ALA A 732 -1.23 -23.45 -11.60
C ALA A 732 -2.23 -23.20 -10.46
N ALA A 733 -2.53 -21.93 -10.16
CA ALA A 733 -3.46 -21.54 -9.11
C ALA A 733 -4.88 -22.12 -9.29
N HIS A 734 -5.30 -22.39 -10.53
CA HIS A 734 -6.57 -23.00 -10.87
C HIS A 734 -6.51 -24.53 -11.02
N GLU A 735 -5.41 -25.09 -11.53
CA GLU A 735 -5.27 -26.53 -11.77
C GLU A 735 -4.88 -27.32 -10.53
N VAL A 736 -4.09 -26.73 -9.61
CA VAL A 736 -3.56 -27.43 -8.42
C VAL A 736 -4.65 -27.97 -7.50
N PHE A 737 -5.82 -27.33 -7.45
CA PHE A 737 -6.98 -27.74 -6.64
C PHE A 737 -7.97 -28.66 -7.37
N LYS A 738 -7.73 -29.05 -8.63
CA LYS A 738 -8.62 -29.97 -9.36
C LYS A 738 -8.34 -31.41 -8.95
N SER A 739 -9.41 -32.20 -8.81
CA SER A 739 -9.31 -33.66 -8.69
C SER A 739 -8.51 -34.25 -9.84
N ARG A 740 -7.73 -35.29 -9.53
CA ARG A 740 -6.95 -36.07 -10.50
C ARG A 740 -7.61 -37.41 -10.84
N ASN A 741 -8.82 -37.66 -10.33
CA ASN A 741 -9.55 -38.92 -10.44
C ASN A 741 -8.65 -40.15 -10.17
N PRO A 742 -7.96 -40.22 -9.01
CA PRO A 742 -7.10 -41.35 -8.70
C PRO A 742 -7.92 -42.64 -8.63
N LYS A 743 -7.25 -43.77 -8.88
CA LYS A 743 -7.86 -45.09 -8.63
C LYS A 743 -8.18 -45.21 -7.14
N VAL A 744 -9.40 -45.66 -6.82
CA VAL A 744 -9.75 -46.01 -5.44
C VAL A 744 -8.92 -47.22 -5.00
N ILE A 745 -8.13 -47.05 -3.93
CA ILE A 745 -7.27 -48.08 -3.33
C ILE A 745 -7.75 -48.51 -1.94
N ALA A 746 -8.86 -47.93 -1.47
CA ALA A 746 -9.49 -48.22 -0.19
C ALA A 746 -9.74 -49.72 0.03
N ASP A 747 -9.60 -50.17 1.27
CA ASP A 747 -9.87 -51.55 1.65
C ASP A 747 -11.35 -51.90 1.42
N PRO A 748 -11.68 -53.13 1.00
CA PRO A 748 -13.07 -53.57 0.94
C PRO A 748 -13.67 -53.57 2.35
N ILE A 749 -14.91 -53.07 2.49
CA ILE A 749 -15.60 -53.04 3.79
C ILE A 749 -15.72 -54.48 4.34
N PRO A 750 -15.17 -54.80 5.52
CA PRO A 750 -15.17 -56.16 6.03
C PRO A 750 -16.57 -56.75 6.20
N ALA A 751 -16.80 -57.94 5.63
CA ALA A 751 -18.12 -58.58 5.60
C ALA A 751 -18.59 -59.15 6.96
N ARG A 752 -17.72 -59.21 7.97
CA ARG A 752 -18.02 -59.75 9.32
C ARG A 752 -17.35 -58.90 10.40
N ALA A 753 -18.08 -58.59 11.47
CA ALA A 753 -17.67 -57.62 12.49
C ALA A 753 -17.61 -58.24 13.90
N TRP A 754 -16.61 -59.09 14.12
CA TRP A 754 -16.45 -59.90 15.33
C TRP A 754 -15.98 -59.12 16.57
N THR A 755 -15.22 -58.03 16.40
CA THR A 755 -14.73 -57.19 17.51
C THR A 755 -15.34 -55.79 17.47
N LYS A 756 -15.34 -55.09 18.62
CA LYS A 756 -15.79 -53.70 18.73
C LYS A 756 -15.03 -52.78 17.76
N ALA A 757 -13.70 -52.86 17.75
CA ALA A 757 -12.85 -52.10 16.83
C ALA A 757 -13.16 -52.37 15.35
N THR A 758 -13.51 -53.61 14.98
CA THR A 758 -13.94 -53.91 13.60
C THR A 758 -15.27 -53.25 13.25
N ARG A 759 -16.23 -53.16 14.20
CA ARG A 759 -17.53 -52.49 13.99
C ARG A 759 -17.33 -50.97 13.81
N GLU A 760 -16.55 -50.35 14.68
CA GLU A 760 -16.20 -48.93 14.61
C GLU A 760 -15.47 -48.60 13.29
N ARG A 761 -14.50 -49.42 12.87
CA ARG A 761 -13.84 -49.28 11.56
C ARG A 761 -14.85 -49.32 10.40
N ILE A 762 -15.76 -50.29 10.39
CA ILE A 762 -16.77 -50.45 9.32
C ILE A 762 -17.67 -49.21 9.23
N GLU A 763 -18.02 -48.60 10.36
CA GLU A 763 -18.84 -47.38 10.39
C GLU A 763 -18.08 -46.18 9.80
N LEU A 764 -16.83 -45.94 10.22
CA LEU A 764 -15.96 -44.91 9.63
C LEU A 764 -15.75 -45.13 8.12
N MET A 765 -15.53 -46.38 7.68
CA MET A 765 -15.37 -46.73 6.25
C MET A 765 -16.65 -46.44 5.43
N LYS A 766 -17.84 -46.66 5.98
CA LYS A 766 -19.11 -46.32 5.32
C LYS A 766 -19.30 -44.80 5.20
N ASN A 767 -18.91 -44.07 6.24
CA ASN A 767 -19.09 -42.61 6.33
C ASN A 767 -18.19 -41.82 5.36
N ARG A 768 -17.12 -42.41 4.81
CA ARG A 768 -16.21 -41.76 3.84
C ARG A 768 -16.94 -41.12 2.65
N LYS A 769 -18.02 -41.75 2.16
CA LYS A 769 -18.83 -41.22 1.03
C LYS A 769 -19.63 -39.96 1.37
N THR A 770 -19.99 -39.77 2.63
CA THR A 770 -20.77 -38.63 3.12
C THR A 770 -19.92 -37.56 3.79
N LEU A 771 -18.65 -37.88 4.10
CA LEU A 771 -17.70 -37.00 4.78
C LEU A 771 -17.38 -35.78 3.92
N LYS A 772 -17.62 -34.58 4.45
CA LYS A 772 -17.29 -33.30 3.82
C LYS A 772 -16.10 -32.64 4.51
N ILE A 773 -15.08 -32.32 3.72
CA ILE A 773 -13.80 -31.79 4.18
C ILE A 773 -13.62 -30.38 3.62
N GLY A 774 -13.52 -29.38 4.49
CA GLY A 774 -13.13 -28.02 4.13
C GLY A 774 -11.62 -27.85 4.17
N ILE A 775 -11.00 -27.29 3.13
CA ILE A 775 -9.55 -27.02 3.09
C ILE A 775 -9.31 -25.52 2.83
N PRO A 776 -8.59 -24.80 3.70
CA PRO A 776 -8.25 -23.40 3.45
C PRO A 776 -7.35 -23.25 2.20
N ARG A 777 -7.80 -22.50 1.21
CA ARG A 777 -7.05 -22.21 -0.03
C ARG A 777 -5.95 -21.17 0.21
N VAL A 778 -4.91 -21.54 0.93
CA VAL A 778 -3.82 -20.64 1.36
C VAL A 778 -2.47 -21.34 1.40
N LEU A 779 -1.40 -20.55 1.52
CA LEU A 779 -0.07 -21.05 1.90
C LEU A 779 0.44 -22.13 0.92
N ASN A 780 1.00 -23.23 1.44
CA ASN A 780 1.58 -24.31 0.65
C ASN A 780 0.53 -25.18 -0.07
N GLN A 781 -0.78 -24.97 0.17
CA GLN A 781 -1.85 -25.69 -0.57
C GLN A 781 -1.84 -25.35 -2.06
N TYR A 782 -1.32 -24.18 -2.44
CA TYR A 782 -1.09 -23.78 -3.84
C TYR A 782 0.00 -24.60 -4.57
N VAL A 783 0.66 -25.54 -3.88
CA VAL A 783 1.59 -26.52 -4.49
C VAL A 783 1.13 -27.95 -4.20
N TYR A 784 0.77 -28.27 -2.95
CA TYR A 784 0.56 -29.66 -2.50
C TYR A 784 -0.90 -30.15 -2.44
N ALA A 785 -1.86 -29.36 -2.92
CA ALA A 785 -3.24 -29.84 -3.05
C ALA A 785 -3.41 -31.14 -3.87
N PRO A 786 -2.66 -31.43 -4.96
CA PRO A 786 -2.78 -32.68 -5.71
C PRO A 786 -2.50 -33.91 -4.85
N LEU A 787 -1.50 -33.84 -3.97
CA LEU A 787 -1.16 -34.90 -3.01
C LEU A 787 -2.32 -35.14 -2.03
N PHE A 788 -2.80 -34.10 -1.35
CA PHE A 788 -3.85 -34.24 -0.34
C PHE A 788 -5.21 -34.63 -0.94
N ASN A 789 -5.58 -34.06 -2.09
CA ASN A 789 -6.79 -34.43 -2.82
C ASN A 789 -6.74 -35.91 -3.21
N SER A 790 -5.64 -36.35 -3.82
CA SER A 790 -5.55 -37.72 -4.34
C SER A 790 -5.44 -38.76 -3.22
N TYR A 791 -4.79 -38.42 -2.10
CA TYR A 791 -4.84 -39.21 -0.87
C TYR A 791 -6.29 -39.44 -0.41
N LEU A 792 -7.08 -38.36 -0.23
CA LEU A 792 -8.47 -38.44 0.24
C LEU A 792 -9.41 -39.14 -0.77
N GLU A 793 -9.29 -38.82 -2.06
CA GLU A 793 -10.08 -39.41 -3.14
C GLU A 793 -9.81 -40.91 -3.29
N SER A 794 -8.54 -41.32 -3.23
CA SER A 794 -8.15 -42.74 -3.34
C SER A 794 -8.64 -43.59 -2.16
N LEU A 795 -8.86 -42.97 -1.00
CA LEU A 795 -9.48 -43.56 0.20
C LEU A 795 -11.02 -43.62 0.12
N GLY A 796 -11.63 -43.11 -0.94
CA GLY A 796 -13.08 -43.18 -1.19
C GLY A 796 -13.89 -41.97 -0.73
N VAL A 797 -13.26 -40.83 -0.47
CA VAL A 797 -13.95 -39.55 -0.29
C VAL A 797 -14.29 -38.96 -1.66
N PRO A 798 -15.55 -38.62 -1.99
CA PRO A 798 -15.89 -38.02 -3.28
C PRO A 798 -15.24 -36.64 -3.48
N ALA A 799 -14.75 -36.35 -4.69
CA ALA A 799 -14.07 -35.10 -5.00
C ALA A 799 -14.94 -33.86 -4.70
N GLU A 800 -16.25 -33.94 -4.94
CA GLU A 800 -17.22 -32.86 -4.68
C GLU A 800 -17.48 -32.56 -3.19
N ASN A 801 -16.98 -33.42 -2.30
CA ASN A 801 -16.97 -33.24 -0.85
C ASN A 801 -15.67 -32.63 -0.30
N ILE A 802 -14.62 -32.54 -1.12
CA ILE A 802 -13.38 -31.81 -0.79
C ILE A 802 -13.56 -30.37 -1.29
N VAL A 803 -13.81 -29.43 -0.37
CA VAL A 803 -14.20 -28.06 -0.71
C VAL A 803 -13.17 -27.06 -0.22
N TYR A 804 -12.60 -26.33 -1.17
CA TYR A 804 -11.71 -25.21 -0.88
C TYR A 804 -12.49 -23.92 -0.59
N SER A 805 -11.92 -23.04 0.25
CA SER A 805 -12.37 -21.66 0.33
C SER A 805 -12.17 -20.91 -1.00
N ASP A 806 -12.85 -19.77 -1.15
CA ASP A 806 -12.66 -18.88 -2.29
C ASP A 806 -11.23 -18.32 -2.36
N TYR A 807 -10.83 -17.80 -3.52
CA TYR A 807 -9.57 -17.08 -3.68
C TYR A 807 -9.52 -15.83 -2.78
N THR A 808 -8.31 -15.41 -2.39
CA THR A 808 -8.13 -14.22 -1.56
C THR A 808 -8.74 -13.00 -2.25
N SER A 809 -9.52 -12.22 -1.50
CA SER A 809 -10.08 -10.95 -1.97
C SER A 809 -10.26 -9.99 -0.80
N GLY A 810 -10.31 -8.68 -1.07
CA GLY A 810 -10.53 -7.69 -0.02
C GLY A 810 -11.87 -7.82 0.71
N ASP A 811 -12.87 -8.46 0.09
CA ASP A 811 -14.16 -8.75 0.71
C ASP A 811 -14.06 -10.02 1.59
N LEU A 812 -13.34 -11.06 1.17
CA LEU A 812 -13.02 -12.24 2.00
C LEU A 812 -12.21 -11.84 3.24
N TYR A 813 -11.16 -11.04 3.06
CA TYR A 813 -10.29 -10.60 4.16
C TYR A 813 -11.08 -9.80 5.21
N ARG A 814 -11.90 -8.83 4.79
CA ARG A 814 -12.73 -8.03 5.71
C ARG A 814 -13.77 -8.84 6.48
N ALA A 815 -14.38 -9.85 5.85
CA ALA A 815 -15.32 -10.72 6.54
C ALA A 815 -14.63 -11.51 7.70
N GLY A 816 -13.38 -11.94 7.48
CA GLY A 816 -12.63 -12.73 8.45
C GLY A 816 -11.76 -11.97 9.45
N SER A 817 -11.42 -10.71 9.20
CA SER A 817 -10.41 -9.97 9.99
C SER A 817 -10.83 -9.69 11.44
N SER A 818 -12.12 -9.72 11.75
CA SER A 818 -12.71 -9.42 13.07
C SER A 818 -12.35 -10.41 14.20
N ARG A 819 -11.67 -11.52 13.88
CA ARG A 819 -11.21 -12.55 14.83
C ARG A 819 -9.70 -12.53 15.09
N GLY A 820 -8.93 -11.66 14.42
CA GLY A 820 -7.48 -11.55 14.58
C GLY A 820 -7.07 -11.02 15.96
N ALA A 821 -6.14 -11.71 16.63
CA ALA A 821 -5.54 -11.27 17.89
C ALA A 821 -4.03 -10.93 17.79
N ILE A 822 -3.39 -11.26 16.66
CA ILE A 822 -1.95 -11.10 16.38
C ILE A 822 -1.83 -10.57 14.93
N ASP A 823 -0.81 -9.74 14.65
CA ASP A 823 -0.54 -9.19 13.30
C ASP A 823 0.76 -9.80 12.67
N PRO A 824 0.70 -11.02 12.11
CA PRO A 824 1.81 -11.67 11.42
C PRO A 824 1.98 -11.12 9.98
N CYS A 825 2.78 -11.80 9.15
CA CYS A 825 2.87 -11.47 7.72
C CYS A 825 1.53 -11.64 6.98
N PHE A 826 1.36 -10.93 5.85
CA PHE A 826 0.09 -10.92 5.10
C PHE A 826 -0.42 -12.33 4.70
N PRO A 827 0.40 -13.26 4.20
CA PRO A 827 -0.04 -14.62 3.85
C PRO A 827 -0.52 -15.45 5.05
N ALA A 828 -0.01 -15.18 6.26
CA ALA A 828 -0.43 -15.88 7.47
C ALA A 828 -1.78 -15.33 7.99
N LYS A 829 -1.96 -14.00 8.02
CA LYS A 829 -3.19 -13.40 8.57
C LYS A 829 -4.44 -13.70 7.74
N ILE A 830 -4.32 -13.94 6.44
CA ILE A 830 -5.47 -14.36 5.62
C ILE A 830 -6.01 -15.75 6.03
N GLY A 831 -5.22 -16.61 6.69
CA GLY A 831 -5.68 -17.95 7.12
C GLY A 831 -6.96 -17.91 7.97
N ILE A 832 -7.09 -16.92 8.85
CA ILE A 832 -8.30 -16.70 9.67
C ILE A 832 -9.53 -16.44 8.78
N ALA A 833 -9.34 -15.69 7.68
CA ALA A 833 -10.39 -15.32 6.75
C ALA A 833 -10.76 -16.44 5.78
N HIS A 834 -9.82 -17.32 5.42
CA HIS A 834 -10.14 -18.52 4.66
C HIS A 834 -10.91 -19.56 5.48
N VAL A 835 -10.60 -19.72 6.78
CA VAL A 835 -11.44 -20.51 7.70
C VAL A 835 -12.80 -19.84 7.94
N HIS A 836 -12.86 -18.49 7.99
CA HIS A 836 -14.14 -17.77 8.03
C HIS A 836 -15.00 -18.07 6.80
N ASN A 837 -14.41 -18.01 5.61
CA ASN A 837 -15.10 -18.33 4.35
C ASN A 837 -15.62 -19.78 4.35
N LEU A 838 -14.84 -20.75 4.85
CA LEU A 838 -15.31 -22.13 5.01
C LEU A 838 -16.51 -22.22 5.96
N ILE A 839 -16.42 -21.70 7.19
CA ILE A 839 -17.48 -21.87 8.20
C ILE A 839 -18.73 -21.04 7.85
N ALA A 840 -18.58 -19.74 7.61
CA ALA A 840 -19.71 -18.82 7.48
C ALA A 840 -20.31 -18.77 6.06
N ILE A 841 -19.49 -18.87 5.00
CA ILE A 841 -19.95 -18.66 3.62
C ILE A 841 -20.23 -19.98 2.89
N LYS A 842 -19.29 -20.93 2.97
CA LYS A 842 -19.46 -22.28 2.39
C LYS A 842 -20.34 -23.15 3.29
N GLY A 843 -20.11 -23.11 4.61
CA GLY A 843 -20.81 -23.87 5.63
C GLY A 843 -22.32 -23.65 5.64
N ALA A 844 -22.76 -22.40 5.42
CA ALA A 844 -24.17 -22.03 5.26
C ALA A 844 -24.88 -22.75 4.09
N ARG A 845 -24.14 -23.30 3.12
CA ARG A 845 -24.67 -24.12 2.01
C ARG A 845 -24.37 -25.61 2.16
N LYS A 846 -23.23 -25.94 2.77
CA LYS A 846 -22.73 -27.30 2.98
C LYS A 846 -22.01 -27.35 4.33
N GLN A 847 -22.66 -27.84 5.39
CA GLN A 847 -21.98 -28.10 6.67
C GLN A 847 -20.81 -29.08 6.46
N PHE A 848 -19.67 -28.79 7.09
CA PHE A 848 -18.46 -29.60 7.05
C PHE A 848 -18.39 -30.53 8.25
N ASN A 849 -17.77 -31.69 8.07
CA ASN A 849 -17.44 -32.60 9.17
C ASN A 849 -16.02 -32.34 9.68
N VAL A 850 -15.11 -32.02 8.76
CA VAL A 850 -13.69 -31.77 9.05
C VAL A 850 -13.27 -30.48 8.36
N ILE A 851 -12.47 -29.65 9.03
CA ILE A 851 -11.62 -28.66 8.37
C ILE A 851 -10.19 -29.18 8.46
N PHE A 852 -9.60 -29.51 7.32
CA PHE A 852 -8.21 -30.00 7.24
C PHE A 852 -7.28 -28.85 6.86
N PHE A 853 -6.36 -28.51 7.76
CA PHE A 853 -5.38 -27.45 7.54
C PHE A 853 -4.02 -27.87 8.14
N PRO A 854 -3.21 -28.70 7.43
CA PRO A 854 -2.00 -29.28 7.99
C PRO A 854 -0.88 -28.25 8.21
N MET A 855 -0.14 -28.42 9.29
CA MET A 855 1.09 -27.69 9.61
C MET A 855 2.26 -28.30 8.85
N ILE A 856 2.50 -27.85 7.61
CA ILE A 856 3.58 -28.40 6.78
C ILE A 856 4.93 -27.82 7.22
N ASP A 857 5.80 -28.65 7.78
CA ASP A 857 7.13 -28.26 8.29
C ASP A 857 8.24 -28.40 7.25
N VAL A 858 8.26 -29.50 6.49
CA VAL A 858 9.28 -29.80 5.48
C VAL A 858 8.61 -30.00 4.11
N LEU A 859 9.21 -29.41 3.08
CA LEU A 859 8.75 -29.44 1.70
C LEU A 859 9.64 -30.36 0.84
N THR A 860 9.12 -30.82 -0.29
CA THR A 860 9.91 -31.49 -1.33
C THR A 860 10.78 -30.48 -2.09
N SER A 861 11.95 -30.92 -2.57
CA SER A 861 12.85 -30.08 -3.37
C SER A 861 13.71 -30.94 -4.30
N PRO A 862 13.87 -30.57 -5.59
CA PRO A 862 14.81 -31.24 -6.50
C PRO A 862 16.25 -30.74 -6.33
N LEU A 863 16.47 -29.65 -5.59
CA LEU A 863 17.80 -29.06 -5.41
C LEU A 863 18.73 -29.94 -4.59
N VAL A 864 19.99 -30.03 -5.02
CA VAL A 864 21.04 -30.83 -4.37
C VAL A 864 21.91 -29.95 -3.48
N ASN A 865 22.70 -30.58 -2.59
CA ASN A 865 23.63 -29.91 -1.68
C ASN A 865 22.99 -28.84 -0.77
N ILE A 866 21.67 -28.85 -0.57
CA ILE A 866 20.97 -27.92 0.33
C ILE A 866 21.08 -28.36 1.80
N THR A 867 21.11 -27.40 2.73
CA THR A 867 21.12 -27.71 4.19
C THR A 867 19.77 -28.21 4.69
N GLY A 868 18.67 -27.78 4.07
CA GLY A 868 17.31 -28.22 4.41
C GLY A 868 16.26 -27.74 3.44
N SER A 869 15.05 -28.29 3.56
CA SER A 869 13.88 -27.91 2.76
C SER A 869 12.69 -27.50 3.63
N ASN A 870 12.95 -26.89 4.79
CA ASN A 870 11.90 -26.44 5.69
C ASN A 870 11.02 -25.35 5.05
N ALA A 871 9.74 -25.36 5.41
CA ALA A 871 8.81 -24.27 5.20
C ALA A 871 9.18 -23.07 6.10
N CYS A 872 8.50 -21.94 5.91
CA CYS A 872 8.63 -20.81 6.83
C CYS A 872 7.89 -21.14 8.15
N PRO A 873 8.51 -21.07 9.34
CA PRO A 873 7.84 -21.38 10.60
C PRO A 873 6.53 -20.62 10.85
N THR A 874 6.40 -19.37 10.40
CA THR A 874 5.12 -18.62 10.46
C THR A 874 4.04 -19.26 9.60
N VAL A 875 4.40 -19.79 8.43
CA VAL A 875 3.50 -20.53 7.53
C VAL A 875 3.12 -21.87 8.16
N THR A 876 4.10 -22.61 8.70
CA THR A 876 3.90 -23.88 9.41
C THR A 876 2.97 -23.74 10.61
N ALA A 877 3.12 -22.71 11.44
CA ALA A 877 2.31 -22.46 12.63
C ALA A 877 0.99 -21.69 12.39
N THR A 878 0.68 -21.32 11.14
CA THR A 878 -0.58 -20.61 10.84
C THR A 878 -1.83 -21.42 11.21
N PRO A 879 -1.94 -22.73 10.95
CA PRO A 879 -3.13 -23.51 11.32
C PRO A 879 -3.48 -23.47 12.81
N GLU A 880 -2.51 -23.65 13.70
CA GLU A 880 -2.71 -23.57 15.15
C GLU A 880 -3.01 -22.12 15.61
N THR A 881 -2.39 -21.11 14.98
CA THR A 881 -2.73 -19.70 15.23
C THR A 881 -4.18 -19.38 14.84
N VAL A 882 -4.65 -19.95 13.72
CA VAL A 882 -6.05 -19.81 13.27
C VAL A 882 -6.99 -20.55 14.22
N LYS A 883 -6.67 -21.78 14.61
CA LYS A 883 -7.42 -22.57 15.61
C LYS A 883 -7.66 -21.77 16.89
N ALA A 884 -6.61 -21.20 17.47
CA ALA A 884 -6.68 -20.34 18.65
C ALA A 884 -7.61 -19.13 18.47
N ALA A 885 -7.65 -18.51 17.28
CA ALA A 885 -8.56 -17.41 16.97
C ALA A 885 -10.05 -17.83 16.93
N TYR A 886 -10.32 -19.12 16.73
CA TYR A 886 -11.67 -19.72 16.71
C TYR A 886 -12.04 -20.48 17.99
N THR A 887 -11.12 -20.59 18.97
CA THR A 887 -11.38 -21.22 20.29
C THR A 887 -11.20 -20.28 21.49
N LYS A 888 -10.77 -19.02 21.28
CA LYS A 888 -10.46 -18.03 22.34
C LYS A 888 -11.64 -17.63 23.25
N GLU A 889 -12.87 -17.57 22.72
CA GLU A 889 -14.07 -17.15 23.48
C GLU A 889 -15.14 -18.26 23.58
N SER A 890 -15.38 -18.98 22.48
CA SER A 890 -16.07 -20.27 22.42
C SER A 890 -15.34 -21.17 21.42
N ASP A 891 -15.55 -22.49 21.47
CA ASP A 891 -15.06 -23.39 20.43
C ASP A 891 -16.02 -23.39 19.23
N VAL A 892 -15.75 -22.51 18.28
CA VAL A 892 -16.57 -22.33 17.08
C VAL A 892 -16.57 -23.59 16.19
N PHE A 893 -15.56 -24.46 16.29
CA PHE A 893 -15.55 -25.71 15.52
C PHE A 893 -16.52 -26.72 16.14
N ALA A 894 -16.46 -26.91 17.47
CA ALA A 894 -17.41 -27.73 18.22
C ALA A 894 -18.87 -27.22 18.05
N ASP A 895 -19.08 -25.90 18.11
CA ASP A 895 -20.39 -25.25 17.89
C ASP A 895 -21.03 -25.59 16.53
N HIS A 896 -20.23 -25.99 15.53
CA HIS A 896 -20.68 -26.36 14.18
C HIS A 896 -20.55 -27.87 13.88
N GLY A 897 -20.13 -28.69 14.86
CA GLY A 897 -19.87 -30.12 14.67
C GLY A 897 -18.67 -30.42 13.77
N ILE A 898 -17.71 -29.51 13.70
CA ILE A 898 -16.51 -29.59 12.86
C ILE A 898 -15.34 -30.11 13.69
N THR A 899 -14.67 -31.16 13.23
CA THR A 899 -13.32 -31.51 13.71
C THR A 899 -12.29 -30.65 12.97
N TYR A 900 -11.56 -29.80 13.67
CA TYR A 900 -10.41 -29.09 13.09
C TYR A 900 -9.18 -30.01 13.13
N LEU A 901 -8.63 -30.34 11.96
CA LEU A 901 -7.57 -31.32 11.78
C LEU A 901 -6.32 -30.66 11.18
N ASP A 902 -5.34 -30.41 12.03
CA ASP A 902 -4.13 -29.64 11.74
C ASP A 902 -2.83 -30.39 12.10
N PRO A 903 -2.60 -31.61 11.58
CA PRO A 903 -1.39 -32.38 11.88
C PRO A 903 -0.14 -31.67 11.37
N ILE A 904 0.95 -31.80 12.12
CA ILE A 904 2.29 -31.49 11.61
C ILE A 904 2.73 -32.57 10.62
N VAL A 905 3.19 -32.15 9.43
CA VAL A 905 3.56 -33.05 8.33
C VAL A 905 4.91 -32.70 7.71
N ASN A 906 5.71 -33.72 7.43
CA ASN A 906 6.98 -33.62 6.72
C ASN A 906 6.82 -34.25 5.32
N LEU A 907 6.82 -33.45 4.25
CA LEU A 907 6.63 -33.96 2.89
C LEU A 907 7.93 -34.47 2.24
N GLY A 908 9.09 -34.22 2.87
CA GLY A 908 10.40 -34.70 2.42
C GLY A 908 10.73 -36.13 2.86
N ASP A 909 10.14 -36.60 3.95
CA ASP A 909 10.27 -37.97 4.48
C ASP A 909 8.94 -38.72 4.29
N ARG A 910 8.90 -39.61 3.29
CA ARG A 910 7.68 -40.37 2.93
C ARG A 910 7.18 -41.26 4.07
N LEU A 911 8.08 -41.88 4.85
CA LEU A 911 7.71 -42.80 5.93
C LEU A 911 7.18 -42.03 7.15
N LEU A 912 7.79 -40.87 7.46
CA LEU A 912 7.28 -39.99 8.50
C LEU A 912 5.91 -39.40 8.11
N LEU A 913 5.72 -39.00 6.85
CA LEU A 913 4.43 -38.53 6.35
C LEU A 913 3.35 -39.61 6.47
N GLU A 914 3.68 -40.84 6.09
CA GLU A 914 2.77 -41.99 6.19
C GLU A 914 2.25 -42.15 7.62
N HIS A 915 3.15 -42.18 8.60
CA HIS A 915 2.79 -42.28 10.02
C HIS A 915 1.98 -41.06 10.50
N GLN A 916 2.39 -39.83 10.15
CA GLN A 916 1.68 -38.60 10.54
C GLN A 916 0.25 -38.55 9.99
N MET A 917 0.06 -38.89 8.72
CA MET A 917 -1.25 -38.93 8.07
C MET A 917 -2.11 -40.09 8.59
N PHE A 918 -1.52 -41.24 8.89
CA PHE A 918 -2.22 -42.36 9.52
C PHE A 918 -2.79 -41.96 10.88
N VAL A 919 -1.96 -41.38 11.76
CA VAL A 919 -2.39 -40.92 13.09
C VAL A 919 -3.50 -39.87 12.98
N ALA A 920 -3.39 -38.92 12.03
CA ALA A 920 -4.39 -37.87 11.83
C ALA A 920 -5.74 -38.40 11.31
N TRP A 921 -5.73 -39.30 10.33
CA TRP A 921 -6.94 -39.70 9.61
C TRP A 921 -7.56 -41.02 10.07
N LYS A 922 -6.82 -41.90 10.75
CA LYS A 922 -7.34 -43.18 11.29
C LYS A 922 -8.62 -43.01 12.14
N PRO A 923 -8.75 -42.01 13.04
CA PRO A 923 -9.98 -41.82 13.83
C PRO A 923 -11.21 -41.40 13.01
N ILE A 924 -11.02 -40.87 11.80
CA ILE A 924 -12.08 -40.29 10.96
C ILE A 924 -12.45 -41.22 9.79
N LEU A 925 -11.45 -41.87 9.18
CA LEU A 925 -11.62 -42.72 8.00
C LEU A 925 -11.53 -44.22 8.31
N GLY A 926 -11.10 -44.61 9.52
CA GLY A 926 -10.92 -46.01 9.90
C GLY A 926 -9.84 -46.71 9.08
N LEU A 927 -8.66 -46.10 8.93
CA LEU A 927 -7.56 -46.56 8.07
C LEU A 927 -6.83 -47.78 8.62
N SER A 928 -6.30 -48.63 7.74
CA SER A 928 -5.20 -49.57 8.07
C SER A 928 -3.86 -48.93 7.67
N GLU A 929 -2.75 -49.41 8.20
CA GLU A 929 -1.41 -48.87 7.88
C GLU A 929 -1.11 -49.09 6.38
N GLU A 930 -1.34 -50.30 5.87
CA GLU A 930 -1.17 -50.61 4.45
C GLU A 930 -2.10 -49.81 3.52
N GLU A 931 -3.36 -49.56 3.91
CA GLU A 931 -4.30 -48.73 3.15
C GLU A 931 -3.83 -47.28 3.09
N ASN A 932 -3.30 -46.77 4.20
CA ASN A 932 -2.72 -45.44 4.28
C ASN A 932 -1.45 -45.32 3.42
N ALA A 933 -0.54 -46.29 3.47
CA ALA A 933 0.65 -46.34 2.61
C ALA A 933 0.27 -46.25 1.12
N ARG A 934 -0.67 -47.09 0.67
CA ARG A 934 -1.21 -47.06 -0.70
C ARG A 934 -1.83 -45.70 -1.08
N ALA A 935 -2.47 -45.01 -0.13
CA ALA A 935 -3.04 -43.68 -0.35
C ALA A 935 -1.96 -42.59 -0.48
N ILE A 936 -0.87 -42.70 0.29
CA ILE A 936 0.27 -41.77 0.24
C ILE A 936 1.02 -41.92 -1.09
N ASP A 937 1.24 -43.14 -1.57
CA ASP A 937 1.81 -43.40 -2.91
C ASP A 937 0.95 -42.79 -4.03
N ALA A 938 -0.38 -42.95 -3.95
CA ALA A 938 -1.31 -42.33 -4.89
C ALA A 938 -1.25 -40.79 -4.83
N GLY A 939 -1.04 -40.22 -3.63
CA GLY A 939 -0.81 -38.79 -3.41
C GLY A 939 0.47 -38.28 -4.08
N TYR A 940 1.62 -38.91 -3.81
CA TYR A 940 2.89 -38.52 -4.41
C TYR A 940 2.87 -38.66 -5.94
N LYS A 941 2.32 -39.74 -6.47
CA LYS A 941 2.19 -39.91 -7.92
C LYS A 941 1.37 -38.78 -8.55
N ALA A 942 0.25 -38.39 -7.94
CA ALA A 942 -0.58 -37.30 -8.46
C ALA A 942 0.11 -35.92 -8.38
N GLN A 943 1.03 -35.72 -7.43
CA GLN A 943 1.90 -34.55 -7.37
C GLN A 943 2.92 -34.56 -8.52
N GLU A 944 3.63 -35.67 -8.71
CA GLU A 944 4.63 -35.87 -9.78
C GLU A 944 4.02 -35.71 -11.19
N ASP A 945 2.84 -36.30 -11.42
CA ASP A 945 2.07 -36.19 -12.67
C ASP A 945 1.63 -34.74 -12.95
N TYR A 946 1.27 -33.97 -11.91
CA TYR A 946 0.90 -32.55 -12.03
C TYR A 946 2.09 -31.65 -12.36
N GLU A 947 3.18 -31.78 -11.60
CA GLU A 947 4.40 -30.98 -11.78
C GLU A 947 5.00 -31.21 -13.18
N SER A 948 5.11 -32.47 -13.61
CA SER A 948 5.56 -32.83 -14.95
C SER A 948 4.67 -32.24 -16.05
N SER A 949 3.34 -32.25 -15.86
CA SER A 949 2.37 -31.75 -16.83
C SER A 949 2.42 -30.22 -17.02
N ILE A 950 2.68 -29.45 -15.95
CA ILE A 950 2.79 -27.99 -16.06
C ILE A 950 4.17 -27.57 -16.58
N GLN A 951 5.26 -28.22 -16.13
CA GLN A 951 6.62 -27.95 -16.61
C GLN A 951 6.77 -28.24 -18.12
N LYS A 952 6.17 -29.34 -18.62
CA LYS A 952 6.20 -29.66 -20.05
C LYS A 952 5.50 -28.61 -20.92
N ARG A 953 4.40 -28.01 -20.47
CA ARG A 953 3.72 -26.91 -21.16
C ARG A 953 4.52 -25.61 -21.08
N ALA A 954 5.16 -25.35 -19.93
CA ALA A 954 6.06 -24.20 -19.79
C ALA A 954 7.27 -24.29 -20.72
N ARG A 955 7.87 -25.49 -20.86
CA ARG A 955 8.99 -25.75 -21.79
C ARG A 955 8.65 -25.36 -23.23
N GLN A 956 7.48 -25.78 -23.72
CA GLN A 956 7.02 -25.46 -25.08
C GLN A 956 6.99 -23.94 -25.34
N VAL A 957 6.50 -23.15 -24.38
CA VAL A 957 6.44 -21.69 -24.51
C VAL A 957 7.84 -21.04 -24.39
N LEU A 958 8.75 -21.63 -23.62
CA LEU A 958 10.15 -21.16 -23.58
C LEU A 958 10.84 -21.36 -24.93
N ASP A 959 10.68 -22.52 -25.56
CA ASP A 959 11.25 -22.80 -26.88
C ASP A 959 10.66 -21.86 -27.97
N GLU A 960 9.38 -21.49 -27.85
CA GLU A 960 8.74 -20.48 -28.72
C GLU A 960 9.27 -19.06 -28.51
N LEU A 961 9.52 -18.67 -27.25
CA LEU A 961 10.05 -17.35 -26.90
C LEU A 961 11.44 -17.10 -27.51
N GLU A 962 12.31 -18.12 -27.51
CA GLU A 962 13.63 -18.06 -28.14
C GLU A 962 13.53 -17.94 -29.67
N ARG A 963 12.65 -18.74 -30.30
CA ARG A 963 12.44 -18.72 -31.76
C ARG A 963 11.94 -17.37 -32.28
N GLU A 964 11.19 -16.62 -31.47
CA GLU A 964 10.49 -15.40 -31.88
C GLU A 964 11.12 -14.10 -31.36
N ASP A 965 12.31 -14.17 -30.75
CA ASP A 965 12.99 -13.04 -30.09
C ASP A 965 12.02 -12.28 -29.15
N ARG A 966 11.18 -13.02 -28.39
CA ARG A 966 10.19 -12.50 -27.42
C ARG A 966 10.72 -12.59 -25.99
N ILE A 967 10.06 -11.93 -25.03
CA ILE A 967 10.44 -11.95 -23.60
C ILE A 967 9.39 -12.66 -22.77
N GLY A 968 9.82 -13.53 -21.85
CA GLY A 968 9.02 -14.10 -20.77
C GLY A 968 9.43 -13.57 -19.40
N ILE A 969 8.50 -13.56 -18.44
CA ILE A 969 8.75 -13.07 -17.07
C ILE A 969 8.70 -14.25 -16.10
N VAL A 970 9.71 -14.37 -15.24
CA VAL A 970 9.77 -15.37 -14.17
C VAL A 970 9.44 -14.69 -12.83
N MET A 971 8.31 -15.04 -12.23
CA MET A 971 7.97 -14.66 -10.85
C MET A 971 8.89 -15.41 -9.88
N LEU A 972 9.77 -14.67 -9.19
CA LEU A 972 10.55 -15.16 -8.06
C LEU A 972 9.78 -14.88 -6.76
N GLY A 973 8.96 -15.85 -6.35
CA GLY A 973 8.01 -15.72 -5.24
C GLY A 973 8.02 -16.92 -4.29
N ARG A 974 6.92 -17.08 -3.54
CA ARG A 974 6.67 -18.22 -2.66
C ARG A 974 5.39 -18.94 -3.10
N PRO A 975 5.15 -20.20 -2.67
CA PRO A 975 3.93 -20.96 -3.04
C PRO A 975 2.63 -20.15 -2.95
N TYR A 976 2.48 -19.34 -1.90
CA TYR A 976 1.30 -18.52 -1.70
C TYR A 976 1.12 -17.34 -2.66
N HIS A 977 2.15 -16.88 -3.38
CA HIS A 977 2.00 -15.86 -4.43
C HIS A 977 1.34 -16.42 -5.72
N HIS A 978 0.98 -17.70 -5.75
CA HIS A 978 0.02 -18.21 -6.73
C HIS A 978 -1.43 -17.76 -6.42
N ASP A 979 -1.74 -17.28 -5.21
CA ASP A 979 -3.05 -16.66 -4.96
C ASP A 979 -3.13 -15.29 -5.69
N PRO A 980 -4.10 -15.08 -6.61
CA PRO A 980 -4.26 -13.79 -7.30
C PRO A 980 -4.57 -12.63 -6.33
N GLY A 981 -5.11 -12.92 -5.14
CA GLY A 981 -5.30 -11.93 -4.09
C GLY A 981 -4.04 -11.61 -3.28
N LEU A 982 -3.01 -12.47 -3.28
CA LEU A 982 -1.71 -12.18 -2.62
C LEU A 982 -0.66 -11.62 -3.58
N ASN A 983 -0.73 -11.93 -4.88
CA ASN A 983 0.13 -11.30 -5.89
C ASN A 983 -0.49 -10.02 -6.50
N HIS A 984 -1.65 -9.59 -6.01
CA HIS A 984 -2.37 -8.39 -6.44
C HIS A 984 -2.74 -8.32 -7.93
N GLU A 985 -2.84 -9.45 -8.63
CA GLU A 985 -3.05 -9.54 -10.08
C GLU A 985 -1.91 -8.86 -10.90
N ILE A 986 -0.72 -8.67 -10.31
CA ILE A 986 0.43 -8.02 -10.96
C ILE A 986 0.84 -8.77 -12.23
N LEU A 987 0.77 -10.10 -12.19
CA LEU A 987 1.19 -10.98 -13.29
C LEU A 987 0.22 -10.88 -14.47
N GLU A 988 -1.07 -10.72 -14.17
CA GLU A 988 -2.14 -10.54 -15.14
C GLU A 988 -2.04 -9.19 -15.86
N GLU A 989 -1.56 -8.13 -15.20
CA GLU A 989 -1.25 -6.86 -15.87
C GLU A 989 -0.11 -7.03 -16.90
N PHE A 990 0.96 -7.77 -16.57
CA PHE A 990 1.99 -8.12 -17.56
C PHE A 990 1.45 -9.03 -18.67
N GLN A 991 0.56 -9.97 -18.36
CA GLN A 991 -0.09 -10.83 -19.35
C GLN A 991 -0.85 -10.02 -20.41
N LYS A 992 -1.58 -8.96 -20.00
CA LYS A 992 -2.29 -8.04 -20.92
C LYS A 992 -1.36 -7.27 -21.86
N LEU A 993 -0.09 -7.08 -21.47
CA LEU A 993 0.92 -6.37 -22.26
C LEU A 993 1.69 -7.29 -23.22
N GLY A 994 1.50 -8.61 -23.14
CA GLY A 994 2.10 -9.57 -24.06
C GLY A 994 3.37 -10.23 -23.52
N TYR A 995 3.40 -10.55 -22.22
CA TYR A 995 4.47 -11.34 -21.60
C TYR A 995 3.90 -12.67 -21.07
N PRO A 996 4.41 -13.84 -21.49
CA PRO A 996 4.11 -15.10 -20.83
C PRO A 996 4.76 -15.11 -19.44
N ILE A 997 4.08 -15.67 -18.45
CA ILE A 997 4.49 -15.64 -17.04
C ILE A 997 4.79 -17.04 -16.53
N PHE A 998 5.96 -17.22 -15.92
CA PHE A 998 6.43 -18.43 -15.27
C PHE A 998 6.64 -18.18 -13.76
N SER A 999 6.84 -19.24 -12.97
CA SER A 999 7.40 -19.15 -11.61
C SER A 999 8.43 -20.24 -11.36
N GLN A 1000 9.13 -20.18 -10.22
CA GLN A 1000 10.14 -21.18 -9.85
C GLN A 1000 9.65 -22.64 -9.87
N SER A 1001 8.34 -22.92 -9.73
CA SER A 1001 7.77 -24.27 -9.79
C SER A 1001 7.40 -24.74 -11.20
N THR A 1002 7.34 -23.82 -12.18
CA THR A 1002 6.96 -24.11 -13.57
C THR A 1002 8.16 -24.16 -14.51
N LEU A 1003 9.35 -23.78 -14.06
CA LEU A 1003 10.58 -23.87 -14.87
C LEU A 1003 10.90 -25.34 -15.17
N PRO A 1004 11.33 -25.66 -16.41
CA PRO A 1004 11.66 -27.03 -16.79
C PRO A 1004 12.93 -27.53 -16.09
N LEU A 1005 12.93 -28.83 -15.79
CA LEU A 1005 14.07 -29.58 -15.26
C LEU A 1005 14.61 -30.59 -16.28
N ASP A 1006 14.26 -30.43 -17.56
CA ASP A 1006 14.70 -31.33 -18.63
C ASP A 1006 16.24 -31.33 -18.75
N PRO A 1007 16.89 -32.51 -18.88
CA PRO A 1007 18.36 -32.60 -18.91
C PRO A 1007 19.02 -31.75 -20.01
N ASP A 1008 18.40 -31.61 -21.18
CA ASP A 1008 18.93 -30.81 -22.30
C ASP A 1008 18.92 -29.30 -21.98
N MET A 1009 17.87 -28.82 -21.31
CA MET A 1009 17.77 -27.42 -20.87
C MET A 1009 18.80 -27.11 -19.78
N LEU A 1010 18.92 -28.00 -18.79
CA LEU A 1010 19.88 -27.84 -17.71
C LEU A 1010 21.33 -27.89 -18.21
N GLU A 1011 21.62 -28.81 -19.14
CA GLU A 1011 22.91 -28.89 -19.83
C GLU A 1011 23.22 -27.62 -20.64
N ARG A 1012 22.25 -27.11 -21.41
CA ARG A 1012 22.42 -25.89 -22.21
C ARG A 1012 22.67 -24.64 -21.37
N LEU A 1013 22.01 -24.52 -20.21
CA LEU A 1013 22.12 -23.32 -19.37
C LEU A 1013 23.28 -23.38 -18.36
N PHE A 1014 23.65 -24.57 -17.86
CA PHE A 1014 24.60 -24.73 -16.75
C PHE A 1014 25.82 -25.62 -17.08
N GLY A 1015 25.82 -26.34 -18.20
CA GLY A 1015 26.79 -27.41 -18.49
C GLY A 1015 28.25 -26.97 -18.49
N ASP A 1016 28.56 -25.75 -18.92
CA ASP A 1016 29.93 -25.21 -18.91
C ASP A 1016 30.44 -24.91 -17.49
N GLU A 1017 29.57 -24.45 -16.59
CA GLU A 1017 29.90 -24.23 -15.18
C GLU A 1017 30.06 -25.55 -14.42
N VAL A 1018 29.30 -26.58 -14.80
CA VAL A 1018 29.45 -27.95 -14.28
C VAL A 1018 30.76 -28.57 -14.78
N ARG A 1019 31.07 -28.48 -16.08
CA ARG A 1019 32.32 -28.98 -16.68
C ARG A 1019 33.58 -28.33 -16.11
N SER A 1020 33.52 -27.02 -15.85
CA SER A 1020 34.63 -26.27 -15.25
C SER A 1020 34.75 -26.45 -13.74
N GLY A 1021 33.81 -27.14 -13.10
CA GLY A 1021 33.78 -27.37 -11.65
C GLY A 1021 33.42 -26.15 -10.81
N ALA A 1022 32.85 -25.10 -11.44
CA ALA A 1022 32.37 -23.92 -10.74
C ALA A 1022 31.13 -24.21 -9.87
N ILE A 1023 30.31 -25.17 -10.30
CA ILE A 1023 29.18 -25.75 -9.55
C ILE A 1023 29.18 -27.28 -9.72
N THR A 1024 28.67 -28.04 -8.75
CA THR A 1024 28.70 -29.52 -8.86
C THR A 1024 27.51 -30.09 -9.66
N SER A 1025 26.47 -29.30 -9.88
CA SER A 1025 25.21 -29.71 -10.54
C SER A 1025 24.43 -28.48 -11.01
N PRO A 1026 23.63 -28.56 -12.09
CA PRO A 1026 22.67 -27.52 -12.47
C PRO A 1026 21.63 -27.20 -11.38
N LEU A 1027 21.44 -28.10 -10.41
CA LEU A 1027 20.50 -27.97 -9.29
C LEU A 1027 21.19 -27.55 -7.98
N ASP A 1028 22.45 -27.12 -8.04
CA ASP A 1028 23.22 -26.60 -6.90
C ASP A 1028 23.10 -25.07 -6.77
N ILE A 1029 23.10 -24.58 -5.53
CA ILE A 1029 23.07 -23.16 -5.15
C ILE A 1029 24.13 -22.78 -4.10
N GLN A 1030 25.00 -23.69 -3.65
CA GLN A 1030 25.99 -23.42 -2.59
C GLN A 1030 27.02 -22.34 -2.97
N ASP A 1031 27.25 -22.15 -4.26
CA ASP A 1031 28.10 -21.11 -4.85
C ASP A 1031 27.65 -19.69 -4.48
N VAL A 1032 26.34 -19.48 -4.37
CA VAL A 1032 25.72 -18.17 -4.08
C VAL A 1032 24.96 -18.12 -2.75
N TRP A 1033 24.52 -19.27 -2.23
CA TRP A 1033 23.69 -19.35 -1.03
C TRP A 1033 23.96 -20.61 -0.18
N LYS A 1034 24.91 -20.48 0.76
CA LYS A 1034 25.31 -21.56 1.67
C LYS A 1034 24.31 -21.85 2.79
N ASN A 1035 23.49 -20.87 3.18
CA ASN A 1035 22.54 -20.98 4.30
C ASN A 1035 21.17 -21.53 3.80
N SER A 1036 21.20 -22.65 3.10
CA SER A 1036 20.09 -23.17 2.30
C SER A 1036 19.08 -24.00 3.12
N TYR A 1037 18.56 -23.44 4.21
CA TYR A 1037 17.60 -24.10 5.12
C TYR A 1037 16.13 -24.04 4.67
N SER A 1038 15.72 -22.96 4.00
CA SER A 1038 14.31 -22.71 3.65
C SER A 1038 14.04 -23.07 2.19
N CYS A 1039 13.14 -24.03 1.96
CA CYS A 1039 12.84 -24.55 0.61
C CYS A 1039 12.47 -23.45 -0.39
N SER A 1040 11.53 -22.55 -0.06
CA SER A 1040 11.12 -21.51 -1.02
C SER A 1040 12.23 -20.48 -1.25
N THR A 1041 13.08 -20.21 -0.25
CA THR A 1041 14.27 -19.36 -0.40
C THR A 1041 15.25 -20.02 -1.38
N ASN A 1042 15.52 -21.31 -1.23
CA ASN A 1042 16.40 -22.09 -2.10
C ASN A 1042 15.86 -22.10 -3.56
N HIS A 1043 14.56 -22.34 -3.75
CA HIS A 1043 13.92 -22.32 -5.07
C HIS A 1043 13.96 -20.94 -5.73
N LYS A 1044 13.76 -19.83 -4.98
CA LYS A 1044 13.93 -18.47 -5.52
C LYS A 1044 15.36 -18.23 -6.02
N VAL A 1045 16.38 -18.65 -5.25
CA VAL A 1045 17.79 -18.50 -5.63
C VAL A 1045 18.12 -19.32 -6.88
N TRP A 1046 17.68 -20.59 -6.95
CA TRP A 1046 17.89 -21.41 -8.13
C TRP A 1046 17.18 -20.86 -9.38
N ALA A 1047 15.92 -20.42 -9.26
CA ALA A 1047 15.19 -19.81 -10.37
C ALA A 1047 15.81 -18.49 -10.83
N ALA A 1048 16.45 -17.73 -9.93
CA ALA A 1048 17.28 -16.57 -10.31
C ALA A 1048 18.51 -17.00 -11.14
N LYS A 1049 19.21 -18.08 -10.75
CA LYS A 1049 20.33 -18.63 -11.54
C LYS A 1049 19.87 -19.08 -12.94
N PHE A 1050 18.73 -19.77 -13.03
CA PHE A 1050 18.13 -20.18 -14.31
C PHE A 1050 17.79 -18.96 -15.19
N THR A 1051 17.10 -17.98 -14.61
CA THR A 1051 16.68 -16.76 -15.32
C THR A 1051 17.86 -15.95 -15.83
N ALA A 1052 18.93 -15.81 -15.04
CA ALA A 1052 20.17 -15.12 -15.45
C ALA A 1052 20.90 -15.77 -16.64
N ARG A 1053 20.65 -17.06 -16.91
CA ARG A 1053 21.30 -17.82 -17.99
C ARG A 1053 20.47 -17.90 -19.28
N HIS A 1054 19.17 -17.59 -19.20
CA HIS A 1054 18.25 -17.76 -20.32
C HIS A 1054 18.09 -16.45 -21.10
N PRO A 1055 18.38 -16.40 -22.43
CA PRO A 1055 18.45 -15.14 -23.18
C PRO A 1055 17.13 -14.36 -23.23
N ASN A 1056 16.00 -15.06 -23.20
CA ASN A 1056 14.66 -14.50 -23.36
C ASN A 1056 13.86 -14.35 -22.05
N LEU A 1057 14.46 -14.54 -20.87
CA LEU A 1057 13.76 -14.43 -19.58
C LEU A 1057 14.20 -13.23 -18.74
N VAL A 1058 13.24 -12.63 -18.03
CA VAL A 1058 13.45 -11.54 -17.08
C VAL A 1058 12.88 -11.89 -15.71
N ALA A 1059 13.60 -11.53 -14.64
CA ALA A 1059 13.18 -11.81 -13.27
C ALA A 1059 12.27 -10.71 -12.70
N LEU A 1060 11.15 -11.15 -12.12
CA LEU A 1060 10.24 -10.32 -11.34
C LEU A 1060 10.13 -10.89 -9.92
N GLU A 1061 10.86 -10.31 -8.96
CA GLU A 1061 10.74 -10.72 -7.56
C GLU A 1061 9.44 -10.22 -6.93
N ILE A 1062 8.69 -11.11 -6.27
CA ILE A 1062 7.53 -10.73 -5.44
C ILE A 1062 7.77 -11.18 -3.99
N SER A 1063 7.51 -10.28 -3.05
CA SER A 1063 7.63 -10.51 -1.61
C SER A 1063 6.48 -9.85 -0.84
N SER A 1064 6.01 -10.53 0.20
CA SER A 1064 4.94 -10.04 1.08
C SER A 1064 5.49 -9.26 2.28
N PHE A 1065 4.68 -8.34 2.82
CA PHE A 1065 4.97 -7.56 4.02
C PHE A 1065 5.28 -8.46 5.23
N LYS A 1066 6.33 -8.09 5.98
CA LYS A 1066 6.93 -8.88 7.08
C LYS A 1066 7.48 -10.26 6.66
N CYS A 1067 7.84 -10.48 5.39
CA CYS A 1067 8.50 -11.74 4.97
C CYS A 1067 9.99 -11.79 5.36
N GLY A 1068 10.27 -12.16 6.62
CA GLY A 1068 11.63 -12.17 7.18
C GLY A 1068 12.64 -13.09 6.48
N HIS A 1069 12.18 -14.16 5.80
CA HIS A 1069 13.07 -15.09 5.08
C HIS A 1069 13.47 -14.63 3.67
N ASP A 1070 12.85 -13.57 3.13
CA ASP A 1070 13.20 -13.02 1.82
C ASP A 1070 14.25 -11.90 1.96
N ALA A 1071 14.20 -11.12 3.05
CA ALA A 1071 15.13 -10.00 3.27
C ALA A 1071 16.63 -10.37 3.13
N PRO A 1072 17.12 -11.54 3.62
CA PRO A 1072 18.53 -11.92 3.46
C PRO A 1072 18.94 -12.26 2.02
N ILE A 1073 18.01 -12.66 1.14
CA ILE A 1073 18.31 -13.09 -0.24
C ILE A 1073 18.09 -12.02 -1.29
N TYR A 1074 17.51 -10.85 -0.95
CA TYR A 1074 17.30 -9.76 -1.90
C TYR A 1074 18.57 -9.38 -2.67
N GLY A 1075 19.68 -9.10 -1.96
CA GLY A 1075 20.96 -8.77 -2.59
C GLY A 1075 21.63 -9.95 -3.31
N VAL A 1076 21.27 -11.19 -2.96
CA VAL A 1076 21.79 -12.40 -3.63
C VAL A 1076 21.09 -12.57 -4.98
N ILE A 1077 19.76 -12.50 -5.02
CA ILE A 1077 18.97 -12.59 -6.27
C ILE A 1077 19.32 -11.43 -7.21
N GLU A 1078 19.34 -10.20 -6.70
CA GLU A 1078 19.75 -9.01 -7.44
C GLU A 1078 21.17 -9.16 -8.01
N GLY A 1079 22.13 -9.62 -7.19
CA GLY A 1079 23.51 -9.84 -7.64
C GLY A 1079 23.69 -10.99 -8.64
N ILE A 1080 22.81 -11.98 -8.67
CA ILE A 1080 22.79 -13.06 -9.68
C ILE A 1080 22.29 -12.50 -11.02
N ILE A 1081 21.14 -11.81 -11.01
CA ILE A 1081 20.50 -11.30 -12.24
C ILE A 1081 21.33 -10.14 -12.84
N GLU A 1082 21.84 -9.22 -12.03
CA GLU A 1082 22.61 -8.08 -12.57
C GLU A 1082 23.91 -8.48 -13.25
N LYS A 1083 24.55 -9.58 -12.82
CA LYS A 1083 25.80 -10.04 -13.43
C LYS A 1083 25.63 -10.57 -14.85
N SER A 1084 24.43 -10.99 -15.25
CA SER A 1084 24.13 -11.38 -16.64
C SER A 1084 23.76 -10.19 -17.53
N GLY A 1085 23.54 -8.99 -16.95
CA GLY A 1085 22.98 -7.84 -17.67
C GLY A 1085 21.49 -7.96 -17.99
N THR A 1086 20.82 -9.00 -17.48
CA THR A 1086 19.36 -9.16 -17.55
C THR A 1086 18.68 -8.11 -16.66
N PRO A 1087 17.56 -7.49 -17.07
CA PRO A 1087 16.80 -6.59 -16.20
C PRO A 1087 16.31 -7.29 -14.93
N TYR A 1088 16.22 -6.53 -13.84
CA TYR A 1088 15.72 -7.03 -12.56
C TYR A 1088 14.65 -6.08 -12.00
N PHE A 1089 13.48 -6.61 -11.66
CA PHE A 1089 12.39 -5.81 -11.09
C PHE A 1089 11.80 -6.50 -9.86
N CYS A 1090 11.27 -5.73 -8.91
CA CYS A 1090 10.68 -6.31 -7.69
C CYS A 1090 9.43 -5.58 -7.16
N PHE A 1091 8.44 -6.35 -6.71
CA PHE A 1091 7.28 -5.91 -5.93
C PHE A 1091 7.39 -6.48 -4.51
N LYS A 1092 7.90 -5.66 -3.59
CA LYS A 1092 8.09 -6.02 -2.18
C LYS A 1092 6.98 -5.40 -1.33
N ASP A 1093 6.77 -6.00 -0.16
CA ASP A 1093 5.91 -5.51 0.92
C ASP A 1093 4.39 -5.45 0.63
N LEU A 1094 3.84 -6.48 -0.02
CA LEU A 1094 2.39 -6.71 -0.10
C LEU A 1094 1.87 -7.40 1.18
N ASP A 1095 0.98 -6.91 2.04
CA ASP A 1095 0.20 -5.66 2.03
C ASP A 1095 -1.26 -6.02 1.68
N GLU A 1096 -2.22 -6.02 2.62
CA GLU A 1096 -3.65 -6.23 2.30
C GLU A 1096 -4.28 -5.06 1.53
N ASN A 1097 -3.59 -3.92 1.47
CA ASN A 1097 -3.98 -2.80 0.64
C ASN A 1097 -3.49 -3.10 -0.78
N LYS A 1098 -4.40 -3.14 -1.75
CA LYS A 1098 -4.09 -3.33 -3.18
C LYS A 1098 -4.11 -1.97 -3.89
N PRO A 1099 -3.01 -1.20 -3.94
CA PRO A 1099 -2.95 0.09 -4.63
C PRO A 1099 -2.84 -0.12 -6.14
N SER A 1100 -3.95 -0.54 -6.77
CA SER A 1100 -4.02 -0.93 -8.19
C SER A 1100 -3.46 0.14 -9.15
N GLY A 1101 -3.73 1.42 -8.89
CA GLY A 1101 -3.17 2.53 -9.68
C GLY A 1101 -1.64 2.61 -9.61
N SER A 1102 -1.06 2.44 -8.42
CA SER A 1102 0.41 2.41 -8.24
C SER A 1102 1.02 1.18 -8.94
N ILE A 1103 0.41 0.01 -8.77
CA ILE A 1103 0.81 -1.22 -9.45
C ILE A 1103 0.82 -1.03 -10.97
N ARG A 1104 -0.26 -0.47 -11.54
CA ARG A 1104 -0.35 -0.23 -12.99
C ARG A 1104 0.76 0.69 -13.51
N ILE A 1105 1.04 1.80 -12.82
CA ILE A 1105 2.16 2.70 -13.17
C ILE A 1105 3.50 1.95 -13.16
N ARG A 1106 3.74 1.08 -12.16
CA ARG A 1106 4.97 0.27 -12.10
C ARG A 1106 5.07 -0.72 -13.26
N VAL A 1107 3.97 -1.41 -13.59
CA VAL A 1107 3.91 -2.35 -14.72
C VAL A 1107 4.14 -1.63 -16.05
N GLU A 1108 3.51 -0.48 -16.28
CA GLU A 1108 3.71 0.36 -17.47
C GLU A 1108 5.16 0.89 -17.58
N THR A 1109 5.78 1.26 -16.45
CA THR A 1109 7.21 1.64 -16.40
C THR A 1109 8.11 0.47 -16.82
N ILE A 1110 7.85 -0.72 -16.28
CA ILE A 1110 8.62 -1.94 -16.59
C ILE A 1110 8.44 -2.32 -18.06
N ASP A 1111 7.23 -2.29 -18.60
CA ASP A 1111 6.96 -2.57 -20.02
C ASP A 1111 7.71 -1.63 -20.96
N TYR A 1112 7.78 -0.32 -20.66
CA TYR A 1112 8.60 0.62 -21.45
C TYR A 1112 10.08 0.19 -21.49
N PHE A 1113 10.66 -0.16 -20.34
CA PHE A 1113 12.06 -0.61 -20.29
C PHE A 1113 12.27 -2.01 -20.88
N LEU A 1114 11.31 -2.92 -20.77
CA LEU A 1114 11.35 -4.23 -21.43
C LEU A 1114 11.30 -4.12 -22.96
N ARG A 1115 10.50 -3.20 -23.50
CA ARG A 1115 10.48 -2.90 -24.95
C ARG A 1115 11.82 -2.33 -25.42
N ARG A 1116 12.40 -1.35 -24.71
CA ARG A 1116 13.74 -0.82 -25.02
C ARG A 1116 14.83 -1.89 -24.89
N TYR A 1117 14.74 -2.76 -23.88
CA TYR A 1117 15.66 -3.90 -23.74
C TYR A 1117 15.54 -4.87 -24.92
N ARG A 1118 14.31 -5.17 -25.37
CA ARG A 1118 14.07 -6.01 -26.56
C ARG A 1118 14.65 -5.39 -27.82
N GLU A 1119 14.43 -4.08 -28.05
CA GLU A 1119 15.01 -3.34 -29.17
C GLU A 1119 16.55 -3.43 -29.17
N ASP A 1120 17.18 -3.24 -28.00
CA ASP A 1120 18.63 -3.37 -27.82
C ASP A 1120 19.13 -4.81 -28.06
N VAL A 1121 18.44 -5.82 -27.54
CA VAL A 1121 18.81 -7.24 -27.71
C VAL A 1121 18.72 -7.64 -29.18
N ILE A 1122 17.62 -7.31 -29.87
CA ILE A 1122 17.47 -7.57 -31.30
C ILE A 1122 18.55 -6.84 -32.10
N LYS A 1123 18.86 -5.58 -31.79
CA LYS A 1123 19.91 -4.81 -32.45
C LYS A 1123 21.30 -5.43 -32.25
N LYS A 1124 21.62 -5.87 -31.04
CA LYS A 1124 22.88 -6.57 -30.72
C LYS A 1124 22.95 -7.94 -31.42
N ALA A 1125 21.87 -8.72 -31.40
CA ALA A 1125 21.81 -10.02 -32.06
C ALA A 1125 21.98 -9.89 -33.58
N THR A 1126 21.32 -8.92 -34.21
CA THR A 1126 21.50 -8.63 -35.64
C THR A 1126 22.94 -8.23 -35.96
N ALA A 1127 23.55 -7.35 -35.16
CA ALA A 1127 24.96 -6.97 -35.34
C ALA A 1127 25.92 -8.15 -35.14
N ALA A 1128 25.65 -9.04 -34.18
CA ALA A 1128 26.44 -10.26 -33.96
C ALA A 1128 26.32 -11.23 -35.15
N ARG A 1129 25.10 -11.50 -35.64
CA ARG A 1129 24.85 -12.31 -36.85
C ARG A 1129 25.56 -11.73 -38.08
N GLU A 1130 25.59 -10.40 -38.24
CA GLU A 1130 26.35 -9.73 -39.30
C GLU A 1130 27.87 -9.92 -39.14
N ILE A 1131 28.40 -9.83 -37.92
CA ILE A 1131 29.83 -10.05 -37.63
C ILE A 1131 30.21 -11.51 -37.91
N GLU A 1132 29.42 -12.49 -37.47
CA GLU A 1132 29.62 -13.91 -37.76
C GLU A 1132 29.55 -14.20 -39.26
N ALA A 1133 28.57 -13.63 -39.97
CA ALA A 1133 28.46 -13.78 -41.42
C ALA A 1133 29.69 -13.20 -42.16
N ARG A 1134 30.22 -12.06 -41.69
CA ARG A 1134 31.47 -11.46 -42.20
C ARG A 1134 32.69 -12.32 -41.86
N LEU A 1135 32.81 -12.85 -40.65
CA LEU A 1135 33.89 -13.76 -40.25
C LEU A 1135 33.87 -15.05 -41.08
N ALA A 1136 32.71 -15.70 -41.22
CA ALA A 1136 32.56 -16.91 -42.04
C ALA A 1136 32.74 -16.64 -43.55
N ALA A 1137 32.54 -15.42 -44.02
CA ALA A 1137 32.92 -15.01 -45.38
C ALA A 1137 34.44 -14.80 -45.49
N TYR A 1138 35.07 -14.19 -44.49
CA TYR A 1138 36.51 -13.93 -44.44
C TYR A 1138 37.34 -15.22 -44.30
N GLU A 1139 36.90 -16.17 -43.46
CA GLU A 1139 37.51 -17.51 -43.39
C GLU A 1139 37.42 -18.27 -44.71
N ARG A 1140 36.29 -18.15 -45.44
CA ARG A 1140 36.15 -18.74 -46.78
C ARG A 1140 37.08 -18.07 -47.79
N ALA A 1141 37.25 -16.75 -47.73
CA ALA A 1141 38.20 -16.02 -48.57
C ALA A 1141 39.65 -16.46 -48.30
N LEU A 1142 40.07 -16.48 -47.03
CA LEU A 1142 41.42 -16.94 -46.63
C LEU A 1142 41.70 -18.40 -47.03
N ARG A 1143 40.71 -19.29 -46.90
CA ARG A 1143 40.84 -20.68 -47.39
C ARG A 1143 40.96 -20.74 -48.92
N GLY A 1144 40.25 -19.88 -49.66
CA GLY A 1144 40.39 -19.76 -51.11
C GLY A 1144 41.77 -19.26 -51.56
N GLU A 1145 42.28 -18.21 -50.90
CA GLU A 1145 43.63 -17.69 -51.15
C GLU A 1145 44.73 -18.70 -50.78
N SER A 1146 44.54 -19.47 -49.70
CA SER A 1146 45.45 -20.56 -49.32
C SER A 1146 45.50 -21.69 -50.35
N ILE A 1147 44.41 -21.97 -51.07
CA ILE A 1147 44.38 -22.98 -52.15
C ILE A 1147 45.13 -22.45 -53.38
N LEU A 1148 44.87 -21.20 -53.77
CA LEU A 1148 45.58 -20.53 -54.87
C LEU A 1148 47.09 -20.36 -54.60
N GLY A 1149 47.50 -20.22 -53.34
CA GLY A 1149 48.90 -20.23 -52.93
C GLY A 1149 49.58 -21.58 -53.19
N VAL A 1150 48.93 -22.69 -52.83
CA VAL A 1150 49.44 -24.06 -53.04
C VAL A 1150 49.45 -24.44 -54.53
N GLU A 1151 48.49 -23.97 -55.33
CA GLU A 1151 48.53 -24.16 -56.79
C GLU A 1151 49.72 -23.43 -57.44
N ARG A 1152 50.06 -22.20 -56.99
CA ARG A 1152 51.25 -21.48 -57.47
C ARG A 1152 52.57 -22.12 -57.04
N GLU A 1153 52.66 -22.69 -55.84
CA GLU A 1153 53.86 -23.44 -55.43
C GLU A 1153 54.05 -24.73 -56.25
N ASN A 1154 52.95 -25.41 -56.63
CA ASN A 1154 53.02 -26.58 -57.50
C ASN A 1154 53.37 -26.24 -58.97
N GLU A 1155 52.89 -25.12 -59.51
CA GLU A 1155 53.33 -24.64 -60.83
C GLU A 1155 54.83 -24.26 -60.83
N LEU A 1156 55.34 -23.66 -59.75
CA LEU A 1156 56.77 -23.33 -59.59
C LEU A 1156 57.68 -24.55 -59.36
N GLN A 1157 57.13 -25.73 -59.07
CA GLN A 1157 57.90 -27.00 -59.03
C GLN A 1157 57.88 -27.77 -60.36
N CYS A 1158 57.19 -27.27 -61.40
CA CYS A 1158 57.12 -27.88 -62.73
C CYS A 1158 57.89 -27.08 -63.82
N VAL A 1159 58.86 -26.25 -63.43
CA VAL A 1159 59.74 -25.45 -64.32
C VAL A 1159 61.21 -25.83 -64.11
#